data_AF-A0A8C7L6S6-F1
#
_entry.id   AF-A0A8C7L6S6-F1
#
_cell.length_a   1.000
_cell.length_b   1.000
_cell.length_c   1.000
_cell.angle_alpha   90.00
_cell.angle_beta   90.00
_cell.angle_gamma   90.00
#
_symmetry.space_group_name_H-M   'P 1'
#
loop_
_entity.id
_entity.type
_entity.pdbx_description
1 polymer ?
#
loop_
_entity_poly.entity_id
_entity_poly.type
_entity_poly.pdbx_seq_one_letter_code
_entity_poly.pdbx_strand_id
1 'polypeptide(L)'
;MWTAARRTSHSQILGINMELVSPFRAITASTLLGSAGLQYVVPRASVVDDWIEAYKTDRDMALLDLINFFIQCSGCKGVVSGEMFRNMQNSEIIRRMTEEFDEDSGDYPLTMAGPLWKKFKGSFCEFIAVLVRQCQYSIIYDEYLMDTVISLLTGLSDSQVRAFRHTSTLAAMKLMTALVNVALNLSINMDNTQRQYETERNKNVAKRANDRLELLLQKRKELQENQDEIENMMNAIFKGVFVHRYRDAIAEIRAITIEEIGMWMKLYSDAFLNDSYLKYVGWTMHDKQGEVRLKCLTALQGLYYNRELNTRLELFTSRFKDRIVSMTLDKEYDVAVQAIKLLTLVLHSTDEVLSPEDCESVYHLVYSAHRPVAIAAGEFLFKKLFSTREPEEEGAPKRRGRQSPNANLIKTTVFFFLESELHEHAAYLVDSLWESGADLLKDWECMTSLLLDDPVPGEEALTDRQETALIEIMLCTVRQAAECHPPVGRGTGKRVMTAKEKKTQLDDRTRMTELFAVTLPPLLAKYSIDTEKVTNLLQLPQFFDLDIYTTGRLEKHLEALLRQIREIVEKHTDTEVLEACSKTYHALCNEEFTIFNRVDIARSQLLDELVDKFNRLLEDFLQEGEEPDDDDAYQVLSTLKRITAFHNAHDLSQWDLFSSNFKLLNTGIENGDMPEQIVVHALQCTHYVVLWYLAKVSEGSHRKVCSWLASISSLSQAFTILCDVLLVFSHQMVSGGREQLEPLVYSPDDSLQTELLSFILHHVFIDQDDDNGSTDGQQDDEAAKIEALHKRRNLLAAYCKLIIYNVVEMNTGADIFKQYMRYYNDYGDIIKETMSKTRQIDKIQCAKTLILSLQQLFHEMLSELGTGFDRSSSAFCGIKELARRFSLTFGLDQVKTRDAIAMLHKDGIEFAFKEPSPQGEGNPPLHLAFLDILSEFSSKLMRQDKRTVHMYLERFMTFQMALQRDDCWLPLISYRNSLQAGGDDDTMSVVSGYSSRGSSVRSKKIKAATPTATVAAAKRKLPEGSSRTRHQSMQTPVMMPSPHLTSTMMRGPGDMREEAKRGRDDSYMGVYALPSDSQHRRGTGLMEEDEEPIVEDVMMSSEGRMEDLNEGMDFDTMDIDLVRPLTFYYIWKSHTERAVWLVALSCWRVMSG
;
A
#
# COMPACT_ATOMS: atom_id res chain seq x y z
N MET A 1 -18.32 -16.13 -45.93
CA MET A 1 -17.99 -16.00 -47.37
C MET A 1 -18.17 -14.54 -47.75
N TRP A 2 -17.35 -13.89 -48.58
CA TRP A 2 -16.17 -14.37 -49.30
C TRP A 2 -15.04 -13.31 -49.29
N THR A 3 -13.85 -13.75 -49.68
CA THR A 3 -12.55 -13.09 -49.80
C THR A 3 -12.50 -11.67 -50.40
N ALA A 4 -11.55 -10.86 -49.91
CA ALA A 4 -10.57 -10.01 -50.64
C ALA A 4 -10.39 -8.55 -50.15
N ALA A 5 -9.21 -8.00 -50.48
CA ALA A 5 -8.85 -6.58 -50.48
C ALA A 5 -8.86 -5.76 -49.16
N ARG A 6 -7.86 -6.01 -48.29
CA ARG A 6 -7.09 -4.94 -47.60
C ARG A 6 -5.72 -5.45 -47.13
N ARG A 7 -4.67 -5.07 -47.86
CA ARG A 7 -3.26 -5.03 -47.39
C ARG A 7 -2.78 -3.56 -47.45
N THR A 8 -1.55 -3.32 -46.97
CA THR A 8 -0.80 -2.05 -46.97
C THR A 8 -1.44 -0.85 -46.25
N SER A 9 -1.03 -0.61 -44.99
CA SER A 9 -0.43 0.68 -44.57
C SER A 9 0.00 0.68 -43.08
N HIS A 10 1.02 -0.10 -42.68
CA HIS A 10 1.77 0.10 -41.42
C HIS A 10 3.14 -0.61 -41.52
N SER A 11 4.18 0.13 -41.90
CA SER A 11 5.57 -0.35 -41.95
C SER A 11 6.55 0.84 -42.00
N GLN A 12 6.66 1.55 -40.88
CA GLN A 12 7.63 2.64 -40.64
C GLN A 12 7.89 2.73 -39.13
N ILE A 13 8.75 1.83 -38.65
CA ILE A 13 9.49 1.70 -37.38
C ILE A 13 10.15 0.32 -37.47
N LEU A 14 11.38 0.16 -36.96
CA LEU A 14 12.37 -0.89 -37.30
C LEU A 14 13.14 -0.59 -38.61
N GLY A 15 14.26 0.13 -38.47
CA GLY A 15 15.29 0.22 -39.50
C GLY A 15 16.26 -0.96 -39.41
N ILE A 16 15.91 -2.07 -40.05
CA ILE A 16 16.83 -3.20 -40.25
C ILE A 16 17.05 -3.33 -41.76
N ASN A 17 18.29 -3.13 -42.23
CA ASN A 17 18.62 -3.26 -43.64
C ASN A 17 18.56 -4.74 -44.07
N MET A 18 17.56 -5.08 -44.89
CA MET A 18 17.47 -6.38 -45.56
C MET A 18 17.82 -6.25 -47.05
N GLU A 19 19.09 -6.45 -47.39
CA GLU A 19 19.50 -6.93 -48.72
C GLU A 19 20.55 -8.04 -48.56
N LEU A 20 20.48 -9.07 -49.42
CA LEU A 20 21.43 -10.18 -49.60
C LEU A 20 21.61 -11.18 -48.42
N VAL A 21 20.84 -12.28 -48.40
CA VAL A 21 21.28 -13.67 -48.12
C VAL A 21 20.31 -14.67 -48.81
N SER A 22 20.71 -15.94 -48.91
CA SER A 22 20.13 -17.07 -49.67
C SER A 22 18.67 -17.49 -49.33
N PRO A 23 18.09 -18.50 -50.03
CA PRO A 23 16.73 -19.01 -49.78
C PRO A 23 16.50 -19.75 -48.46
N PHE A 24 17.55 -20.06 -47.68
CA PHE A 24 17.41 -20.78 -46.41
C PHE A 24 17.04 -19.81 -45.26
N ARG A 25 16.12 -20.25 -44.40
CA ARG A 25 15.56 -19.43 -43.31
C ARG A 25 16.47 -19.45 -42.07
N ALA A 26 17.30 -18.43 -41.91
CA ALA A 26 18.02 -18.21 -40.67
C ALA A 26 17.06 -18.06 -39.47
N ILE A 27 17.38 -18.71 -38.34
CA ILE A 27 16.62 -18.54 -37.10
C ILE A 27 17.10 -17.26 -36.41
N THR A 28 16.29 -16.21 -36.51
CA THR A 28 16.57 -14.91 -35.87
C THR A 28 15.61 -14.69 -34.70
N ALA A 29 15.89 -13.70 -33.84
CA ALA A 29 14.94 -13.25 -32.83
C ALA A 29 13.58 -12.84 -33.45
N SER A 30 13.59 -12.34 -34.69
CA SER A 30 12.38 -12.03 -35.48
C SER A 30 11.56 -13.27 -35.83
N THR A 31 12.20 -14.43 -36.00
CA THR A 31 11.53 -15.72 -36.27
C THR A 31 10.66 -16.16 -35.08
N LEU A 32 11.09 -15.90 -33.84
CA LEU A 32 10.29 -16.18 -32.62
C LEU A 32 9.12 -15.20 -32.42
N LEU A 33 9.30 -13.93 -32.79
CA LEU A 33 8.23 -12.93 -32.73
C LEU A 33 7.16 -13.15 -33.81
N GLY A 34 7.57 -13.69 -34.95
CA GLY A 34 6.77 -13.89 -36.16
C GLY A 34 6.88 -12.69 -37.11
N SER A 35 6.90 -12.95 -38.42
CA SER A 35 7.02 -11.90 -39.44
C SER A 35 5.93 -10.84 -39.30
N ALA A 36 6.33 -9.57 -39.19
CA ALA A 36 5.44 -8.45 -38.86
C ALA A 36 4.17 -8.42 -39.72
N GLY A 37 3.00 -8.51 -39.07
CA GLY A 37 1.70 -8.25 -39.68
C GLY A 37 0.95 -9.44 -40.31
N LEU A 38 1.37 -10.70 -40.10
CA LEU A 38 0.58 -11.87 -40.50
C LEU A 38 0.17 -12.77 -39.33
N GLN A 39 -1.13 -13.06 -39.26
CA GLN A 39 -1.81 -13.72 -38.13
C GLN A 39 -1.71 -15.26 -38.19
N TYR A 40 -0.53 -15.78 -38.51
CA TYR A 40 -0.25 -17.22 -38.55
C TYR A 40 0.83 -17.58 -37.54
N VAL A 41 0.45 -18.31 -36.50
CA VAL A 41 1.40 -18.99 -35.62
C VAL A 41 2.02 -20.14 -36.40
N VAL A 42 3.30 -20.00 -36.77
CA VAL A 42 4.09 -21.15 -37.23
C VAL A 42 4.22 -22.12 -36.04
N PRO A 43 3.87 -23.41 -36.19
CA PRO A 43 4.06 -24.38 -35.12
C PRO A 43 5.53 -24.43 -34.71
N ARG A 44 5.85 -24.21 -33.43
CA ARG A 44 7.27 -24.11 -32.99
C ARG A 44 8.06 -25.39 -33.26
N ALA A 45 7.40 -26.54 -33.25
CA ALA A 45 7.97 -27.81 -33.71
C ALA A 45 8.52 -27.71 -35.14
N SER A 46 7.78 -27.14 -36.10
CA SER A 46 8.27 -27.08 -37.50
C SER A 46 9.50 -26.18 -37.67
N VAL A 47 9.73 -25.18 -36.81
CA VAL A 47 10.98 -24.38 -36.85
C VAL A 47 12.17 -25.19 -36.35
N VAL A 48 11.96 -26.07 -35.38
CA VAL A 48 12.97 -27.03 -34.90
C VAL A 48 13.19 -28.15 -35.92
N ASP A 49 12.13 -28.66 -36.54
CA ASP A 49 12.20 -29.72 -37.55
C ASP A 49 12.89 -29.21 -38.85
N ASP A 50 12.54 -28.00 -39.32
CA ASP A 50 13.22 -27.26 -40.41
C ASP A 50 14.75 -27.16 -40.11
N TRP A 51 15.11 -26.82 -38.87
CA TRP A 51 16.52 -26.69 -38.44
C TRP A 51 17.24 -28.05 -38.35
N ILE A 52 16.56 -29.08 -37.87
CA ILE A 52 17.09 -30.45 -37.80
C ILE A 52 17.32 -31.02 -39.21
N GLU A 53 16.51 -30.66 -40.22
CA GLU A 53 16.77 -31.00 -41.62
C GLU A 53 17.96 -30.20 -42.19
N ALA A 54 18.09 -28.92 -41.85
CA ALA A 54 19.28 -28.13 -42.20
C ALA A 54 20.56 -28.71 -41.59
N TYR A 55 20.58 -29.05 -40.30
CA TYR A 55 21.73 -29.65 -39.60
C TYR A 55 22.14 -31.02 -40.16
N LYS A 56 21.18 -31.83 -40.63
CA LYS A 56 21.45 -33.08 -41.35
C LYS A 56 22.06 -32.86 -42.74
N THR A 57 21.92 -31.66 -43.30
CA THR A 57 22.41 -31.28 -44.64
C THR A 57 23.78 -30.61 -44.57
N ASP A 58 23.95 -29.65 -43.66
CA ASP A 58 25.19 -28.92 -43.37
C ASP A 58 25.23 -28.55 -41.88
N ARG A 59 26.09 -29.23 -41.11
CA ARG A 59 26.21 -29.05 -39.66
C ARG A 59 26.78 -27.67 -39.30
N ASP A 60 27.83 -27.25 -40.00
CA ASP A 60 28.55 -26.00 -39.74
C ASP A 60 27.64 -24.79 -39.94
N MET A 61 26.87 -24.78 -41.05
CA MET A 61 25.95 -23.69 -41.36
C MET A 61 24.75 -23.66 -40.41
N ALA A 62 24.18 -24.81 -40.05
CA ALA A 62 23.07 -24.87 -39.10
C ALA A 62 23.49 -24.48 -37.66
N LEU A 63 24.71 -24.85 -37.25
CA LEU A 63 25.30 -24.36 -36.00
C LEU A 63 25.56 -22.85 -36.05
N LEU A 64 26.10 -22.33 -37.15
CA LEU A 64 26.34 -20.89 -37.29
C LEU A 64 25.05 -20.07 -37.12
N ASP A 65 23.93 -20.54 -37.68
CA ASP A 65 22.61 -19.93 -37.46
C ASP A 65 22.17 -20.03 -35.99
N LEU A 66 22.39 -21.16 -35.31
CA LEU A 66 22.05 -21.34 -33.89
C LEU A 66 22.93 -20.50 -32.94
N ILE A 67 24.20 -20.28 -33.29
CA ILE A 67 25.12 -19.38 -32.59
C ILE A 67 24.62 -17.93 -32.72
N ASN A 68 24.33 -17.50 -33.95
CA ASN A 68 23.79 -16.17 -34.22
C ASN A 68 22.42 -15.94 -33.56
N PHE A 69 21.57 -16.98 -33.49
CA PHE A 69 20.31 -16.93 -32.74
C PHE A 69 20.51 -16.54 -31.26
N PHE A 70 21.46 -17.14 -30.54
CA PHE A 70 21.71 -16.81 -29.14
C PHE A 70 22.31 -15.40 -28.96
N ILE A 71 23.20 -14.98 -29.85
CA ILE A 71 23.77 -13.62 -29.89
C ILE A 71 22.65 -12.58 -30.12
N GLN A 72 21.82 -12.76 -31.13
CA GLN A 72 20.71 -11.84 -31.46
C GLN A 72 19.60 -11.83 -30.39
N CYS A 73 19.31 -12.97 -29.75
CA CYS A 73 18.38 -13.02 -28.63
C CYS A 73 18.88 -12.24 -27.41
N SER A 74 20.19 -11.95 -27.35
CA SER A 74 20.80 -11.08 -26.34
C SER A 74 20.72 -9.59 -26.70
N GLY A 75 20.16 -9.22 -27.86
CA GLY A 75 20.04 -7.83 -28.33
C GLY A 75 21.20 -7.32 -29.22
N CYS A 76 22.30 -8.07 -29.30
CA CYS A 76 23.43 -7.76 -30.17
C CYS A 76 23.00 -7.78 -31.65
N LYS A 77 23.38 -6.72 -32.41
CA LYS A 77 23.14 -6.63 -33.86
C LYS A 77 24.30 -7.22 -34.69
N GLY A 78 25.45 -7.46 -34.08
CA GLY A 78 26.60 -8.13 -34.69
C GLY A 78 26.30 -9.57 -35.15
N VAL A 79 27.10 -10.06 -36.09
CA VAL A 79 26.88 -11.35 -36.76
C VAL A 79 28.16 -12.17 -36.79
N VAL A 80 28.13 -13.36 -36.19
CA VAL A 80 29.21 -14.34 -36.27
C VAL A 80 29.25 -14.89 -37.69
N SER A 81 30.39 -14.75 -38.36
CA SER A 81 30.57 -15.27 -39.73
C SER A 81 31.14 -16.70 -39.75
N GLY A 82 30.94 -17.40 -40.86
CA GLY A 82 31.53 -18.73 -41.10
C GLY A 82 33.05 -18.72 -41.28
N GLU A 83 33.71 -17.57 -41.23
CA GLU A 83 35.18 -17.50 -41.05
C GLU A 83 35.52 -17.48 -39.56
N MET A 84 34.84 -16.65 -38.77
CA MET A 84 35.02 -16.57 -37.32
C MET A 84 34.75 -17.92 -36.64
N PHE A 85 33.65 -18.60 -36.99
CA PHE A 85 33.29 -19.90 -36.41
C PHE A 85 34.34 -21.00 -36.63
N ARG A 86 35.12 -20.94 -37.73
CA ARG A 86 36.17 -21.93 -38.03
C ARG A 86 37.56 -21.55 -37.54
N ASN A 87 37.82 -20.25 -37.33
CA ASN A 87 39.17 -19.72 -37.08
C ASN A 87 39.37 -19.05 -35.70
N MET A 88 38.30 -18.77 -34.95
CA MET A 88 38.35 -18.04 -33.68
C MET A 88 37.76 -18.85 -32.53
N GLN A 89 38.27 -18.67 -31.31
CA GLN A 89 37.70 -19.28 -30.10
C GLN A 89 36.48 -18.49 -29.60
N ASN A 90 35.59 -19.15 -28.84
CA ASN A 90 34.39 -18.53 -28.28
C ASN A 90 34.68 -17.24 -27.49
N SER A 91 35.79 -17.18 -26.74
CA SER A 91 36.25 -15.97 -26.04
C SER A 91 36.51 -14.78 -26.98
N GLU A 92 37.12 -15.04 -28.14
CA GLU A 92 37.43 -14.03 -29.16
C GLU A 92 36.17 -13.62 -29.93
N ILE A 93 35.29 -14.58 -30.23
CA ILE A 93 33.99 -14.33 -30.86
C ILE A 93 33.13 -13.45 -29.94
N ILE A 94 33.03 -13.77 -28.65
CA ILE A 94 32.24 -13.00 -27.67
C ILE A 94 32.80 -11.58 -27.49
N ARG A 95 34.13 -11.42 -27.42
CA ARG A 95 34.76 -10.09 -27.42
C ARG A 95 34.38 -9.30 -28.66
N ARG A 96 34.47 -9.91 -29.84
CA ARG A 96 34.09 -9.25 -31.10
C ARG A 96 32.60 -8.94 -31.20
N MET A 97 31.70 -9.78 -30.69
CA MET A 97 30.26 -9.50 -30.60
C MET A 97 29.91 -8.49 -29.51
N THR A 98 30.85 -8.15 -28.63
CA THR A 98 30.75 -7.00 -27.72
C THR A 98 31.23 -5.71 -28.41
N GLU A 99 32.30 -5.78 -29.22
CA GLU A 99 32.78 -4.68 -30.06
C GLU A 99 31.78 -4.32 -31.18
N GLU A 100 31.04 -5.31 -31.71
CA GLU A 100 30.01 -5.18 -32.76
C GLU A 100 28.57 -5.25 -32.19
N PHE A 101 28.34 -4.91 -30.92
CA PHE A 101 26.99 -5.02 -30.30
C PHE A 101 25.97 -4.03 -30.89
N ASP A 102 26.41 -2.79 -31.15
CA ASP A 102 25.65 -1.69 -31.77
C ASP A 102 24.33 -1.33 -31.05
N GLU A 103 24.34 -1.19 -29.73
CA GLU A 103 23.15 -0.85 -28.95
C GLU A 103 22.68 0.62 -29.08
N ASP A 104 21.36 0.82 -29.12
CA ASP A 104 20.74 2.16 -29.05
C ASP A 104 20.41 2.60 -27.59
N SER A 105 20.35 1.65 -26.66
CA SER A 105 20.16 1.84 -25.21
C SER A 105 20.71 0.64 -24.42
N GLY A 106 20.70 0.70 -23.08
CA GLY A 106 21.07 -0.45 -22.24
C GLY A 106 20.03 -1.59 -22.19
N ASP A 107 18.97 -1.52 -22.99
CA ASP A 107 17.87 -2.50 -23.00
C ASP A 107 18.18 -3.71 -23.90
N TYR A 108 17.68 -4.87 -23.51
CA TYR A 108 17.80 -6.10 -24.31
C TYR A 108 16.52 -6.96 -24.20
N PRO A 109 16.33 -7.96 -25.08
CA PRO A 109 15.03 -8.66 -25.24
C PRO A 109 14.42 -9.34 -23.99
N LEU A 110 15.17 -9.46 -22.89
CA LEU A 110 14.69 -10.02 -21.62
C LEU A 110 14.34 -8.96 -20.56
N THR A 111 14.80 -7.71 -20.67
CA THR A 111 14.43 -6.59 -19.78
C THR A 111 13.30 -5.74 -20.34
N MET A 112 13.12 -5.70 -21.67
CA MET A 112 12.07 -4.88 -22.29
C MET A 112 10.66 -5.26 -21.82
N ALA A 113 9.88 -4.26 -21.42
CA ALA A 113 8.54 -4.43 -20.86
C ALA A 113 7.46 -4.70 -21.93
N GLY A 114 6.38 -5.39 -21.52
CA GLY A 114 5.14 -5.53 -22.28
C GLY A 114 4.86 -6.92 -22.88
N PRO A 115 3.67 -7.15 -23.47
CA PRO A 115 3.21 -8.49 -23.83
C PRO A 115 4.03 -9.18 -24.93
N LEU A 116 4.60 -8.41 -25.87
CA LEU A 116 5.42 -8.95 -26.95
C LEU A 116 6.73 -9.57 -26.42
N TRP A 117 7.40 -8.88 -25.50
CA TRP A 117 8.66 -9.35 -24.90
C TRP A 117 8.44 -10.47 -23.88
N LYS A 118 7.34 -10.43 -23.11
CA LYS A 118 6.90 -11.60 -22.32
C LYS A 118 6.63 -12.83 -23.20
N LYS A 119 6.00 -12.66 -24.38
CA LYS A 119 5.83 -13.73 -25.37
C LYS A 119 7.15 -14.19 -25.99
N PHE A 120 8.10 -13.28 -26.25
CA PHE A 120 9.44 -13.62 -26.72
C PHE A 120 10.18 -14.50 -25.70
N LYS A 121 10.27 -14.10 -24.43
CA LYS A 121 10.92 -14.89 -23.36
C LYS A 121 10.33 -16.30 -23.26
N GLY A 122 9.00 -16.43 -23.32
CA GLY A 122 8.33 -17.74 -23.38
C GLY A 122 8.69 -18.56 -24.63
N SER A 123 8.74 -17.93 -25.80
CA SER A 123 9.07 -18.58 -27.08
C SER A 123 10.52 -19.06 -27.14
N PHE A 124 11.45 -18.28 -26.57
CA PHE A 124 12.87 -18.58 -26.48
C PHE A 124 13.12 -19.82 -25.59
N CYS A 125 12.53 -19.83 -24.39
CA CYS A 125 12.58 -20.98 -23.48
C CYS A 125 11.99 -22.26 -24.10
N GLU A 126 10.87 -22.14 -24.83
CA GLU A 126 10.22 -23.30 -25.48
C GLU A 126 11.04 -23.83 -26.66
N PHE A 127 11.63 -22.96 -27.49
CA PHE A 127 12.46 -23.37 -28.63
C PHE A 127 13.61 -24.29 -28.19
N ILE A 128 14.34 -23.91 -27.14
CA ILE A 128 15.45 -24.70 -26.57
C ILE A 128 14.95 -26.06 -26.08
N ALA A 129 13.84 -26.08 -25.33
CA ALA A 129 13.26 -27.31 -24.79
C ALA A 129 12.72 -28.26 -25.87
N VAL A 130 12.19 -27.75 -26.98
CA VAL A 130 11.73 -28.55 -28.12
C VAL A 130 12.91 -29.05 -28.96
N LEU A 131 13.95 -28.23 -29.17
CA LEU A 131 15.17 -28.61 -29.90
C LEU A 131 15.83 -29.84 -29.28
N VAL A 132 16.13 -29.79 -27.98
CA VAL A 132 16.73 -30.92 -27.24
C VAL A 132 15.84 -32.16 -27.29
N ARG A 133 14.51 -31.99 -27.14
CA ARG A 133 13.54 -33.09 -27.20
C ARG A 133 13.47 -33.78 -28.56
N GLN A 134 13.55 -33.03 -29.66
CA GLN A 134 13.56 -33.62 -31.02
C GLN A 134 14.90 -34.30 -31.33
N CYS A 135 16.02 -33.78 -30.80
CA CYS A 135 17.35 -34.38 -30.97
C CYS A 135 17.62 -35.61 -30.08
N GLN A 136 16.79 -35.88 -29.05
CA GLN A 136 17.08 -36.79 -27.92
C GLN A 136 17.38 -38.26 -28.28
N TYR A 137 17.09 -38.71 -29.51
CA TYR A 137 17.26 -40.10 -29.95
C TYR A 137 18.38 -40.30 -30.98
N SER A 138 19.13 -39.25 -31.34
CA SER A 138 20.24 -39.36 -32.30
C SER A 138 21.21 -38.19 -32.21
N ILE A 139 20.81 -37.01 -32.70
CA ILE A 139 21.69 -35.84 -32.87
C ILE A 139 22.30 -35.35 -31.54
N ILE A 140 21.62 -35.58 -30.41
CA ILE A 140 22.16 -35.21 -29.09
C ILE A 140 23.46 -35.96 -28.74
N TYR A 141 23.74 -37.10 -29.36
CA TYR A 141 24.90 -37.97 -29.12
C TYR A 141 25.95 -37.88 -30.26
N ASP A 142 25.97 -36.79 -31.04
CA ASP A 142 26.80 -36.69 -32.24
C ASP A 142 28.19 -36.05 -32.04
N GLU A 143 28.59 -35.88 -30.76
CA GLU A 143 29.85 -35.28 -30.29
C GLU A 143 30.13 -33.87 -30.87
N TYR A 144 29.11 -33.16 -31.35
CA TYR A 144 29.30 -31.87 -32.03
C TYR A 144 28.27 -30.80 -31.68
N LEU A 145 26.96 -31.11 -31.71
CA LEU A 145 25.93 -30.10 -31.46
C LEU A 145 25.99 -29.55 -30.03
N MET A 146 25.88 -30.43 -29.02
CA MET A 146 25.72 -30.01 -27.64
C MET A 146 27.01 -29.38 -27.09
N ASP A 147 28.18 -29.92 -27.41
CA ASP A 147 29.48 -29.35 -27.05
C ASP A 147 29.64 -27.91 -27.56
N THR A 148 29.30 -27.66 -28.82
CA THR A 148 29.37 -26.32 -29.42
C THR A 148 28.44 -25.34 -28.69
N VAL A 149 27.19 -25.76 -28.41
CA VAL A 149 26.19 -24.92 -27.74
C VAL A 149 26.55 -24.69 -26.27
N ILE A 150 26.93 -25.72 -25.52
CA ILE A 150 27.31 -25.64 -24.10
C ILE A 150 28.57 -24.78 -23.94
N SER A 151 29.58 -24.96 -24.81
CA SER A 151 30.81 -24.14 -24.81
C SER A 151 30.50 -22.66 -25.04
N LEU A 152 29.64 -22.33 -26.03
CA LEU A 152 29.24 -20.95 -26.31
C LEU A 152 28.43 -20.35 -25.14
N LEU A 153 27.41 -21.06 -24.65
CA LEU A 153 26.55 -20.56 -23.58
C LEU A 153 27.32 -20.37 -22.27
N THR A 154 28.27 -21.27 -21.96
CA THR A 154 29.18 -21.13 -20.82
C THR A 154 30.03 -19.87 -20.97
N GLY A 155 30.70 -19.68 -22.12
CA GLY A 155 31.50 -18.48 -22.38
C GLY A 155 30.70 -17.17 -22.30
N LEU A 156 29.48 -17.14 -22.89
CA LEU A 156 28.58 -15.99 -22.79
C LEU A 156 28.14 -15.73 -21.34
N SER A 157 28.00 -16.78 -20.51
CA SER A 157 27.60 -16.66 -19.10
C SER A 157 28.72 -16.14 -18.19
N ASP A 158 29.96 -16.08 -18.65
CA ASP A 158 31.06 -15.42 -17.93
C ASP A 158 31.33 -13.99 -18.42
N SER A 159 30.65 -13.56 -19.50
CA SER A 159 30.77 -12.21 -20.03
C SER A 159 30.34 -11.14 -19.02
N GLN A 160 31.10 -10.06 -18.92
CA GLN A 160 30.73 -8.90 -18.11
C GLN A 160 29.48 -8.18 -18.65
N VAL A 161 29.21 -8.31 -19.97
CA VAL A 161 28.02 -7.76 -20.63
C VAL A 161 26.76 -8.45 -20.09
N ARG A 162 25.95 -7.71 -19.30
CA ARG A 162 24.72 -8.21 -18.67
C ARG A 162 23.77 -8.85 -19.69
N ALA A 163 23.65 -8.26 -20.88
CA ALA A 163 22.73 -8.73 -21.93
C ALA A 163 23.07 -10.15 -22.42
N PHE A 164 24.35 -10.42 -22.72
CA PHE A 164 24.83 -11.77 -23.01
C PHE A 164 24.66 -12.69 -21.80
N ARG A 165 25.14 -12.28 -20.62
CA ARG A 165 25.18 -13.13 -19.42
C ARG A 165 23.79 -13.57 -18.92
N HIS A 166 22.81 -12.67 -18.90
CA HIS A 166 21.43 -13.01 -18.53
C HIS A 166 20.85 -13.99 -19.57
N THR A 167 20.98 -13.66 -20.86
CA THR A 167 20.36 -14.45 -21.95
C THR A 167 20.97 -15.85 -22.06
N SER A 168 22.30 -15.98 -21.98
CA SER A 168 22.95 -17.28 -22.01
C SER A 168 22.70 -18.10 -20.75
N THR A 169 22.60 -17.48 -19.57
CA THR A 169 22.21 -18.19 -18.34
C THR A 169 20.80 -18.75 -18.47
N LEU A 170 19.84 -17.94 -18.94
CA LEU A 170 18.47 -18.42 -19.20
C LEU A 170 18.45 -19.57 -20.21
N ALA A 171 19.22 -19.47 -21.29
CA ALA A 171 19.34 -20.52 -22.29
C ALA A 171 19.94 -21.81 -21.70
N ALA A 172 21.05 -21.70 -20.95
CA ALA A 172 21.75 -22.82 -20.34
C ALA A 172 20.90 -23.52 -19.28
N MET A 173 20.16 -22.78 -18.44
CA MET A 173 19.27 -23.40 -17.46
C MET A 173 18.07 -24.10 -18.15
N LYS A 174 17.53 -23.56 -19.25
CA LYS A 174 16.49 -24.24 -20.04
C LYS A 174 17.00 -25.47 -20.81
N LEU A 175 18.24 -25.42 -21.29
CA LEU A 175 18.96 -26.55 -21.86
C LEU A 175 19.15 -27.66 -20.81
N MET A 176 19.62 -27.31 -19.61
CA MET A 176 19.73 -28.23 -18.46
C MET A 176 18.37 -28.87 -18.13
N THR A 177 17.31 -28.07 -17.98
CA THR A 177 15.94 -28.59 -17.73
C THR A 177 15.49 -29.57 -18.82
N ALA A 178 15.87 -29.35 -20.07
CA ALA A 178 15.58 -30.28 -21.17
C ALA A 178 16.44 -31.56 -21.11
N LEU A 179 17.72 -31.48 -20.76
CA LEU A 179 18.59 -32.64 -20.54
C LEU A 179 18.10 -33.52 -19.38
N VAL A 180 17.60 -32.93 -18.29
CA VAL A 180 16.98 -33.68 -17.17
C VAL A 180 15.76 -34.49 -17.64
N ASN A 181 14.96 -33.99 -18.60
CA ASN A 181 13.88 -34.78 -19.22
C ASN A 181 14.44 -35.96 -20.04
N VAL A 182 15.57 -35.79 -20.73
CA VAL A 182 16.20 -36.88 -21.50
C VAL A 182 16.78 -37.95 -20.57
N ALA A 183 17.48 -37.56 -19.49
CA ALA A 183 17.99 -38.48 -18.47
C ALA A 183 16.86 -39.29 -17.81
N LEU A 184 15.73 -38.65 -17.48
CA LEU A 184 14.55 -39.34 -16.96
C LEU A 184 13.98 -40.35 -17.98
N ASN A 185 13.88 -39.96 -19.26
CA ASN A 185 13.45 -40.86 -20.34
C ASN A 185 14.41 -42.04 -20.54
N LEU A 186 15.72 -41.83 -20.44
CA LEU A 186 16.74 -42.88 -20.53
C LEU A 186 16.63 -43.85 -19.35
N SER A 187 16.55 -43.33 -18.12
CA SER A 187 16.36 -44.13 -16.91
C SER A 187 15.12 -45.05 -17.02
N ILE A 188 13.97 -44.50 -17.41
CA ILE A 188 12.73 -45.27 -17.65
C ILE A 188 12.92 -46.33 -18.75
N ASN A 189 13.66 -46.02 -19.83
CA ASN A 189 13.94 -46.99 -20.90
C ASN A 189 14.93 -48.08 -20.47
N MET A 190 15.91 -47.76 -19.64
CA MET A 190 16.87 -48.69 -19.07
C MET A 190 16.15 -49.67 -18.14
N ASP A 191 15.28 -49.17 -17.26
CA ASP A 191 14.46 -49.96 -16.35
C ASP A 191 13.52 -50.93 -17.11
N ASN A 192 12.85 -50.44 -18.15
CA ASN A 192 12.02 -51.27 -19.02
C ASN A 192 12.83 -52.33 -19.79
N THR A 193 14.08 -52.01 -20.18
CA THR A 193 14.98 -52.96 -20.86
C THR A 193 15.52 -54.01 -19.86
N GLN A 194 15.82 -53.62 -18.63
CA GLN A 194 16.23 -54.52 -17.54
C GLN A 194 15.11 -55.52 -17.19
N ARG A 195 13.87 -55.05 -17.01
CA ARG A 195 12.70 -55.91 -16.74
C ARG A 195 12.44 -56.89 -17.90
N GLN A 196 12.65 -56.48 -19.15
CA GLN A 196 12.57 -57.37 -20.31
C GLN A 196 13.69 -58.42 -20.34
N TYR A 197 14.93 -58.02 -20.02
CA TYR A 197 16.08 -58.92 -19.91
C TYR A 197 15.85 -59.99 -18.83
N GLU A 198 15.41 -59.59 -17.64
CA GLU A 198 15.07 -60.51 -16.55
C GLU A 198 13.92 -61.45 -16.92
N THR A 199 12.87 -60.94 -17.56
CA THR A 199 11.74 -61.76 -18.03
C THR A 199 12.17 -62.82 -19.04
N GLU A 200 13.06 -62.49 -19.98
CA GLU A 200 13.60 -63.45 -20.94
C GLU A 200 14.58 -64.44 -20.28
N ARG A 201 15.38 -63.96 -19.31
CA ARG A 201 16.37 -64.76 -18.57
C ARG A 201 15.70 -65.80 -17.68
N ASN A 202 14.60 -65.43 -17.02
CA ASN A 202 13.87 -66.28 -16.09
C ASN A 202 13.00 -67.36 -16.77
N LYS A 203 12.92 -67.38 -18.10
CA LYS A 203 12.31 -68.51 -18.84
C LYS A 203 13.11 -69.79 -18.66
N ASN A 204 12.39 -70.92 -18.64
CA ASN A 204 12.96 -72.26 -18.77
C ASN A 204 13.91 -72.33 -19.98
N VAL A 205 15.04 -73.01 -19.83
CA VAL A 205 16.15 -73.03 -20.82
C VAL A 205 15.67 -73.41 -22.22
N ALA A 206 14.75 -74.38 -22.36
CA ALA A 206 14.18 -74.80 -23.64
C ALA A 206 13.19 -73.80 -24.29
N LYS A 207 12.93 -72.64 -23.68
CA LYS A 207 12.07 -71.55 -24.18
C LYS A 207 12.77 -70.17 -24.12
N ARG A 208 14.06 -70.12 -23.80
CA ARG A 208 14.86 -68.90 -23.67
C ARG A 208 15.53 -68.57 -25.01
N ALA A 209 15.31 -67.36 -25.52
CA ALA A 209 16.02 -66.88 -26.70
C ALA A 209 17.35 -66.21 -26.28
N ASN A 210 18.48 -66.91 -26.42
CA ASN A 210 19.79 -66.37 -26.02
C ASN A 210 20.18 -65.13 -26.84
N ASP A 211 19.95 -65.16 -28.16
CA ASP A 211 20.21 -64.04 -29.08
C ASP A 211 19.43 -62.78 -28.66
N ARG A 212 18.23 -62.96 -28.08
CA ARG A 212 17.42 -61.86 -27.53
C ARG A 212 17.98 -61.34 -26.21
N LEU A 213 18.58 -62.20 -25.38
CA LEU A 213 19.27 -61.77 -24.16
C LEU A 213 20.53 -60.96 -24.48
N GLU A 214 21.29 -61.38 -25.50
CA GLU A 214 22.45 -60.65 -26.00
C GLU A 214 22.05 -59.28 -26.56
N LEU A 215 21.01 -59.23 -27.41
CA LEU A 215 20.45 -57.98 -27.92
C LEU A 215 19.94 -57.03 -26.80
N LEU A 216 19.30 -57.58 -25.76
CA LEU A 216 18.84 -56.78 -24.62
C LEU A 216 19.99 -56.29 -23.73
N LEU A 217 21.07 -57.06 -23.58
CA LEU A 217 22.29 -56.62 -22.90
C LEU A 217 23.01 -55.52 -23.68
N GLN A 218 23.16 -55.69 -25.00
CA GLN A 218 23.76 -54.69 -25.89
C GLN A 218 22.96 -53.39 -25.86
N LYS A 219 21.63 -53.45 -26.01
CA LYS A 219 20.76 -52.27 -25.89
C LYS A 219 20.85 -51.60 -24.51
N ARG A 220 20.97 -52.39 -23.43
CA ARG A 220 21.15 -51.82 -22.09
C ARG A 220 22.51 -51.13 -21.92
N LYS A 221 23.56 -51.63 -22.59
CA LYS A 221 24.88 -50.97 -22.63
C LYS A 221 24.81 -49.65 -23.40
N GLU A 222 24.18 -49.64 -24.58
CA GLU A 222 23.94 -48.42 -25.37
C GLU A 222 23.13 -47.37 -24.58
N LEU A 223 22.11 -47.79 -23.82
CA LEU A 223 21.34 -46.90 -22.95
C LEU A 223 22.16 -46.35 -21.77
N GLN A 224 23.13 -47.10 -21.24
CA GLN A 224 24.05 -46.61 -20.20
C GLN A 224 25.07 -45.61 -20.79
N GLU A 225 25.67 -45.92 -21.95
CA GLU A 225 26.61 -45.02 -22.63
C GLU A 225 25.92 -43.68 -22.99
N ASN A 226 24.66 -43.73 -23.41
CA ASN A 226 23.83 -42.54 -23.61
C ASN A 226 23.45 -41.82 -22.30
N GLN A 227 23.33 -42.52 -21.17
CA GLN A 227 23.04 -41.92 -19.86
C GLN A 227 24.25 -41.16 -19.34
N ASP A 228 25.42 -41.80 -19.35
CA ASP A 228 26.70 -41.24 -18.94
C ASP A 228 27.00 -39.93 -19.70
N GLU A 229 26.67 -39.89 -20.99
CA GLU A 229 26.92 -38.72 -21.83
C GLU A 229 25.93 -37.56 -21.60
N ILE A 230 24.64 -37.84 -21.34
CA ILE A 230 23.72 -36.78 -20.87
C ILE A 230 24.16 -36.26 -19.49
N GLU A 231 24.67 -37.13 -18.62
CA GLU A 231 25.23 -36.71 -17.32
C GLU A 231 26.51 -35.88 -17.47
N ASN A 232 27.36 -36.12 -18.48
CA ASN A 232 28.49 -35.25 -18.82
C ASN A 232 28.03 -33.84 -19.22
N MET A 233 27.07 -33.73 -20.15
CA MET A 233 26.49 -32.44 -20.57
C MET A 233 25.85 -31.68 -19.40
N MET A 234 25.07 -32.39 -18.55
CA MET A 234 24.46 -31.81 -17.36
C MET A 234 25.51 -31.31 -16.36
N ASN A 235 26.58 -32.09 -16.13
CA ASN A 235 27.70 -31.70 -15.28
C ASN A 235 28.43 -30.45 -15.81
N ALA A 236 28.62 -30.35 -17.13
CA ALA A 236 29.27 -29.22 -17.78
C ALA A 236 28.48 -27.92 -17.56
N ILE A 237 27.15 -27.93 -17.80
CA ILE A 237 26.30 -26.77 -17.56
C ILE A 237 26.22 -26.43 -16.07
N PHE A 238 26.10 -27.43 -15.19
CA PHE A 238 25.99 -27.21 -13.76
C PHE A 238 27.26 -26.57 -13.17
N LYS A 239 28.43 -27.11 -13.50
CA LYS A 239 29.73 -26.61 -13.01
C LYS A 239 30.14 -25.30 -13.69
N GLY A 240 29.96 -25.19 -15.01
CA GLY A 240 30.37 -24.02 -15.79
C GLY A 240 29.44 -22.82 -15.65
N VAL A 241 28.13 -23.04 -15.53
CA VAL A 241 27.12 -21.95 -15.47
C VAL A 241 26.47 -21.85 -14.10
N PHE A 242 25.75 -22.88 -13.64
CA PHE A 242 24.90 -22.76 -12.44
C PHE A 242 25.69 -22.34 -11.19
N VAL A 243 26.80 -23.03 -10.89
CA VAL A 243 27.66 -22.78 -9.71
C VAL A 243 28.30 -21.37 -9.70
N HIS A 244 28.31 -20.66 -10.83
CA HIS A 244 28.76 -19.27 -10.92
C HIS A 244 27.61 -18.26 -10.95
N ARG A 245 26.49 -18.61 -11.59
CA ARG A 245 25.37 -17.68 -11.85
C ARG A 245 24.29 -17.66 -10.76
N TYR A 246 24.18 -18.67 -9.89
CA TYR A 246 23.28 -18.61 -8.73
C TYR A 246 23.65 -17.50 -7.73
N ARG A 247 24.87 -16.97 -7.85
CA ARG A 247 25.46 -15.89 -7.06
C ARG A 247 25.96 -14.74 -7.95
N ASP A 248 25.28 -14.48 -9.07
CA ASP A 248 25.50 -13.28 -9.88
C ASP A 248 25.21 -12.00 -9.08
N ALA A 249 25.80 -10.88 -9.45
CA ALA A 249 25.41 -9.58 -8.89
C ALA A 249 23.96 -9.23 -9.23
N ILE A 250 23.49 -9.62 -10.43
CA ILE A 250 22.14 -9.34 -10.91
C ILE A 250 21.12 -10.34 -10.34
N ALA A 251 20.11 -9.84 -9.62
CA ALA A 251 19.11 -10.64 -8.93
C ALA A 251 18.26 -11.51 -9.87
N GLU A 252 17.77 -10.95 -10.99
CA GLU A 252 17.08 -11.69 -12.06
C GLU A 252 17.81 -12.97 -12.49
N ILE A 253 19.14 -12.93 -12.55
CA ILE A 253 19.98 -14.07 -12.98
C ILE A 253 20.00 -15.14 -11.87
N ARG A 254 20.15 -14.73 -10.60
CA ARG A 254 20.05 -15.64 -9.45
C ARG A 254 18.65 -16.30 -9.40
N ALA A 255 17.59 -15.50 -9.52
CA ALA A 255 16.20 -15.96 -9.54
C ALA A 255 15.95 -17.02 -10.63
N ILE A 256 16.47 -16.82 -11.85
CA ILE A 256 16.37 -17.80 -12.95
C ILE A 256 17.03 -19.13 -12.59
N THR A 257 18.22 -19.12 -11.98
CA THR A 257 18.90 -20.38 -11.60
C THR A 257 18.16 -21.12 -10.48
N ILE A 258 17.62 -20.41 -9.49
CA ILE A 258 16.87 -20.99 -8.37
C ILE A 258 15.52 -21.56 -8.84
N GLU A 259 14.85 -20.91 -9.77
CA GLU A 259 13.62 -21.42 -10.40
C GLU A 259 13.88 -22.77 -11.11
N GLU A 260 14.97 -22.86 -11.89
CA GLU A 260 15.23 -24.07 -12.68
C GLU A 260 15.81 -25.24 -11.84
N ILE A 261 16.65 -25.01 -10.83
CA ILE A 261 17.06 -26.10 -9.92
C ILE A 261 15.87 -26.66 -9.14
N GLY A 262 14.91 -25.82 -8.75
CA GLY A 262 13.62 -26.26 -8.21
C GLY A 262 12.86 -27.17 -9.18
N MET A 263 12.83 -26.81 -10.46
CA MET A 263 12.24 -27.64 -11.51
C MET A 263 12.96 -28.97 -11.72
N TRP A 264 14.30 -29.03 -11.64
CA TRP A 264 15.06 -30.29 -11.76
C TRP A 264 14.74 -31.25 -10.61
N MET A 265 14.76 -30.74 -9.36
CA MET A 265 14.42 -31.52 -8.16
C MET A 265 12.97 -32.02 -8.17
N LYS A 266 12.04 -31.25 -8.75
CA LYS A 266 10.63 -31.63 -8.91
C LYS A 266 10.40 -32.64 -10.04
N LEU A 267 11.16 -32.55 -11.13
CA LEU A 267 11.00 -33.36 -12.33
C LEU A 267 11.65 -34.75 -12.20
N TYR A 268 12.85 -34.82 -11.62
CA TYR A 268 13.62 -36.06 -11.49
C TYR A 268 14.24 -36.15 -10.08
N SER A 269 13.35 -36.30 -9.09
CA SER A 269 13.69 -36.31 -7.66
C SER A 269 14.69 -37.39 -7.26
N ASP A 270 14.72 -38.54 -7.93
CA ASP A 270 15.69 -39.62 -7.63
C ASP A 270 17.14 -39.27 -7.96
N ALA A 271 17.37 -38.35 -8.91
CA ALA A 271 18.71 -37.84 -9.23
C ALA A 271 19.01 -36.51 -8.51
N PHE A 272 18.02 -35.61 -8.42
CA PHE A 272 18.23 -34.21 -8.00
C PHE A 272 17.75 -33.87 -6.59
N LEU A 273 16.78 -34.57 -6.00
CA LEU A 273 16.26 -34.22 -4.67
C LEU A 273 17.16 -34.79 -3.56
N ASN A 274 18.25 -34.08 -3.28
CA ASN A 274 19.20 -34.36 -2.20
C ASN A 274 19.97 -33.09 -1.81
N ASP A 275 20.64 -33.14 -0.65
CA ASP A 275 21.40 -32.03 -0.04
C ASP A 275 22.41 -31.36 -0.98
N SER A 276 22.98 -32.10 -1.94
CA SER A 276 23.97 -31.54 -2.86
C SER A 276 23.39 -30.44 -3.77
N TYR A 277 22.07 -30.50 -4.03
CA TYR A 277 21.29 -29.50 -4.77
C TYR A 277 20.45 -28.61 -3.85
N LEU A 278 19.76 -29.19 -2.85
CA LEU A 278 18.90 -28.43 -1.91
C LEU A 278 19.64 -27.30 -1.18
N LYS A 279 20.92 -27.49 -0.84
CA LYS A 279 21.74 -26.47 -0.16
C LYS A 279 21.77 -25.11 -0.89
N TYR A 280 21.69 -25.08 -2.22
CA TYR A 280 21.70 -23.81 -2.96
C TYR A 280 20.41 -23.02 -2.73
N VAL A 281 19.27 -23.70 -2.61
CA VAL A 281 18.00 -23.06 -2.20
C VAL A 281 18.07 -22.62 -0.74
N GLY A 282 18.58 -23.48 0.15
CA GLY A 282 18.78 -23.18 1.57
C GLY A 282 19.61 -21.92 1.83
N TRP A 283 20.76 -21.79 1.17
CA TRP A 283 21.58 -20.58 1.23
C TRP A 283 20.85 -19.37 0.64
N THR A 284 20.20 -19.52 -0.51
CA THR A 284 19.61 -18.38 -1.24
C THR A 284 18.29 -17.87 -0.64
N MET A 285 17.69 -18.56 0.34
CA MET A 285 16.65 -17.96 1.21
C MET A 285 17.14 -16.77 2.06
N HIS A 286 18.47 -16.53 2.10
CA HIS A 286 19.10 -15.40 2.78
C HIS A 286 19.47 -14.25 1.81
N ASP A 287 19.05 -14.32 0.55
CA ASP A 287 19.30 -13.28 -0.45
C ASP A 287 18.69 -11.93 -0.03
N LYS A 288 19.37 -10.83 -0.35
CA LYS A 288 18.90 -9.48 -0.02
C LYS A 288 17.73 -9.01 -0.89
N GLN A 289 17.49 -9.63 -2.05
CA GLN A 289 16.43 -9.28 -3.00
C GLN A 289 15.28 -10.29 -2.96
N GLY A 290 14.04 -9.85 -2.69
CA GLY A 290 12.92 -10.76 -2.45
C GLY A 290 12.42 -11.48 -3.68
N GLU A 291 12.66 -10.99 -4.90
CA GLU A 291 12.40 -11.79 -6.12
C GLU A 291 13.14 -13.13 -6.10
N VAL A 292 14.34 -13.18 -5.49
CA VAL A 292 15.16 -14.40 -5.38
C VAL A 292 14.65 -15.26 -4.22
N ARG A 293 14.33 -14.65 -3.06
CA ARG A 293 13.71 -15.34 -1.91
C ARG A 293 12.37 -16.00 -2.29
N LEU A 294 11.56 -15.32 -3.10
CA LEU A 294 10.30 -15.80 -3.66
C LEU A 294 10.50 -17.04 -4.54
N LYS A 295 11.55 -17.08 -5.37
CA LYS A 295 11.91 -18.29 -6.14
C LYS A 295 12.34 -19.44 -5.25
N CYS A 296 13.07 -19.19 -4.16
CA CYS A 296 13.41 -20.24 -3.19
C CYS A 296 12.14 -20.89 -2.59
N LEU A 297 11.21 -20.07 -2.08
CA LEU A 297 9.98 -20.56 -1.46
C LEU A 297 9.08 -21.29 -2.46
N THR A 298 8.86 -20.74 -3.66
CA THR A 298 8.01 -21.37 -4.68
C THR A 298 8.63 -22.64 -5.27
N ALA A 299 9.96 -22.75 -5.32
CA ALA A 299 10.65 -24.01 -5.61
C ALA A 299 10.35 -25.07 -4.54
N LEU A 300 10.49 -24.72 -3.25
CA LEU A 300 10.23 -25.64 -2.13
C LEU A 300 8.75 -26.08 -2.07
N GLN A 301 7.80 -25.15 -2.19
CA GLN A 301 6.35 -25.48 -2.30
C GLN A 301 6.09 -26.48 -3.43
N GLY A 302 6.82 -26.34 -4.54
CA GLY A 302 6.76 -27.24 -5.68
C GLY A 302 7.12 -28.69 -5.36
N LEU A 303 7.88 -28.95 -4.29
CA LEU A 303 8.30 -30.26 -3.81
C LEU A 303 7.32 -30.84 -2.78
N TYR A 304 6.97 -30.11 -1.70
CA TYR A 304 6.03 -30.59 -0.65
C TYR A 304 4.63 -30.88 -1.19
N TYR A 305 4.23 -30.30 -2.33
CA TYR A 305 2.96 -30.64 -2.98
C TYR A 305 2.91 -32.12 -3.44
N ASN A 306 4.06 -32.76 -3.70
CA ASN A 306 4.12 -34.21 -3.87
C ASN A 306 4.51 -34.88 -2.54
N ARG A 307 3.51 -35.46 -1.86
CA ARG A 307 3.69 -36.12 -0.56
C ARG A 307 4.71 -37.27 -0.55
N GLU A 308 4.97 -37.90 -1.70
CA GLU A 308 5.98 -38.96 -1.83
C GLU A 308 7.41 -38.46 -1.63
N LEU A 309 7.65 -37.15 -1.74
CA LEU A 309 8.98 -36.54 -1.62
C LEU A 309 9.31 -36.05 -0.21
N ASN A 310 8.30 -35.97 0.68
CA ASN A 310 8.41 -35.30 1.98
C ASN A 310 9.52 -35.86 2.88
N THR A 311 9.71 -37.18 2.89
CA THR A 311 10.74 -37.84 3.71
C THR A 311 12.18 -37.49 3.29
N ARG A 312 12.38 -37.05 2.04
CA ARG A 312 13.68 -36.51 1.56
C ARG A 312 13.86 -35.02 1.89
N LEU A 313 12.82 -34.35 2.37
CA LEU A 313 12.85 -32.94 2.77
C LEU A 313 13.00 -32.75 4.28
N GLU A 314 12.72 -33.75 5.12
CA GLU A 314 12.73 -33.64 6.59
C GLU A 314 14.01 -33.00 7.15
N LEU A 315 15.20 -33.49 6.76
CA LEU A 315 16.49 -32.96 7.21
C LEU A 315 16.72 -31.50 6.76
N PHE A 316 16.31 -31.16 5.53
CA PHE A 316 16.37 -29.79 5.03
C PHE A 316 15.39 -28.88 5.78
N THR A 317 14.18 -29.38 6.05
CA THR A 317 13.13 -28.65 6.76
C THR A 317 13.60 -28.32 8.16
N SER A 318 14.03 -29.33 8.93
CA SER A 318 14.57 -29.17 10.28
C SER A 318 15.73 -28.17 10.33
N ARG A 319 16.63 -28.19 9.34
CA ARG A 319 17.78 -27.26 9.28
C ARG A 319 17.44 -25.81 8.92
N PHE A 320 16.36 -25.57 8.17
CA PHE A 320 16.01 -24.23 7.67
C PHE A 320 14.64 -23.71 8.17
N LYS A 321 13.99 -24.44 9.10
CA LYS A 321 12.69 -24.14 9.69
C LYS A 321 12.63 -22.69 10.19
N ASP A 322 13.54 -22.32 11.09
CA ASP A 322 13.59 -21.00 11.72
C ASP A 322 13.73 -19.87 10.68
N ARG A 323 14.48 -20.13 9.59
CA ARG A 323 14.58 -19.16 8.49
C ARG A 323 13.25 -19.03 7.75
N ILE A 324 12.56 -20.13 7.45
CA ILE A 324 11.25 -20.09 6.78
C ILE A 324 10.20 -19.40 7.67
N VAL A 325 10.22 -19.65 8.99
CA VAL A 325 9.37 -18.96 9.97
C VAL A 325 9.68 -17.47 10.02
N SER A 326 10.96 -17.06 10.10
CA SER A 326 11.35 -15.64 10.02
C SER A 326 10.94 -14.93 8.72
N MET A 327 10.69 -15.69 7.64
CA MET A 327 10.24 -15.16 6.35
C MET A 327 8.74 -14.89 6.28
N THR A 328 7.95 -15.24 7.31
CA THR A 328 6.55 -14.80 7.41
C THR A 328 6.43 -13.30 7.75
N LEU A 329 7.50 -12.73 8.32
CA LEU A 329 7.71 -11.29 8.54
C LEU A 329 8.76 -10.70 7.56
N ASP A 330 8.86 -11.25 6.36
CA ASP A 330 9.75 -10.71 5.32
C ASP A 330 9.29 -9.31 4.86
N LYS A 331 10.26 -8.42 4.58
CA LYS A 331 10.01 -7.02 4.19
C LYS A 331 9.23 -6.87 2.87
N GLU A 332 9.21 -7.91 2.05
CA GLU A 332 8.43 -7.95 0.81
C GLU A 332 7.24 -8.90 1.00
N TYR A 333 6.01 -8.36 1.08
CA TYR A 333 4.83 -9.14 1.47
C TYR A 333 4.54 -10.36 0.57
N ASP A 334 4.90 -10.33 -0.71
CA ASP A 334 4.78 -11.51 -1.59
C ASP A 334 5.64 -12.69 -1.10
N VAL A 335 6.82 -12.42 -0.53
CA VAL A 335 7.69 -13.43 0.09
C VAL A 335 7.02 -13.98 1.35
N ALA A 336 6.47 -13.12 2.20
CA ALA A 336 5.73 -13.51 3.41
C ALA A 336 4.53 -14.42 3.11
N VAL A 337 3.72 -14.10 2.10
CA VAL A 337 2.60 -14.94 1.63
C VAL A 337 3.09 -16.33 1.21
N GLN A 338 4.22 -16.44 0.52
CA GLN A 338 4.76 -17.74 0.12
C GLN A 338 5.42 -18.51 1.28
N ALA A 339 5.96 -17.82 2.29
CA ALA A 339 6.54 -18.44 3.48
C ALA A 339 5.44 -19.11 4.32
N ILE A 340 4.35 -18.40 4.59
CA ILE A 340 3.20 -18.94 5.33
C ILE A 340 2.56 -20.11 4.56
N LYS A 341 2.41 -20.00 3.23
CA LYS A 341 1.90 -21.10 2.39
C LYS A 341 2.85 -22.31 2.34
N LEU A 342 4.15 -22.09 2.44
CA LEU A 342 5.13 -23.17 2.58
C LEU A 342 4.99 -23.87 3.95
N LEU A 343 4.87 -23.12 5.05
CA LEU A 343 4.59 -23.67 6.38
C LEU A 343 3.26 -24.43 6.44
N THR A 344 2.24 -23.95 5.71
CA THR A 344 0.97 -24.68 5.56
C THR A 344 1.18 -26.03 4.88
N LEU A 345 2.08 -26.15 3.90
CA LEU A 345 2.42 -27.44 3.28
C LEU A 345 3.26 -28.33 4.22
N VAL A 346 4.23 -27.76 4.96
CA VAL A 346 5.04 -28.48 5.96
C VAL A 346 4.17 -29.09 7.06
N LEU A 347 3.15 -28.36 7.52
CA LEU A 347 2.17 -28.88 8.48
C LEU A 347 1.41 -30.12 7.96
N HIS A 348 1.21 -30.24 6.64
CA HIS A 348 0.56 -31.41 6.03
C HIS A 348 1.53 -32.54 5.66
N SER A 349 2.84 -32.30 5.71
CA SER A 349 3.85 -33.36 5.56
C SER A 349 4.17 -34.04 6.88
N THR A 350 4.27 -33.26 7.95
CA THR A 350 4.97 -33.63 9.18
C THR A 350 4.49 -32.76 10.35
N ASP A 351 3.57 -33.28 11.16
CA ASP A 351 2.90 -32.52 12.23
C ASP A 351 3.83 -32.15 13.41
N GLU A 352 4.95 -32.87 13.56
CA GLU A 352 5.96 -32.70 14.62
C GLU A 352 7.08 -31.68 14.29
N VAL A 353 7.13 -31.12 13.07
CA VAL A 353 8.26 -30.27 12.62
C VAL A 353 8.10 -28.79 13.00
N LEU A 354 6.88 -28.34 13.28
CA LEU A 354 6.60 -26.98 13.75
C LEU A 354 6.26 -27.02 15.25
N SER A 355 6.96 -26.23 16.04
CA SER A 355 6.71 -26.09 17.48
C SER A 355 5.48 -25.19 17.74
N PRO A 356 4.97 -25.14 18.98
CA PRO A 356 3.89 -24.23 19.34
C PRO A 356 4.22 -22.77 19.02
N GLU A 357 5.45 -22.34 19.32
CA GLU A 357 5.94 -20.97 19.15
C GLU A 357 6.07 -20.61 17.66
N ASP A 358 6.48 -21.56 16.80
CA ASP A 358 6.45 -21.37 15.34
C ASP A 358 5.01 -21.09 14.87
N CYS A 359 4.04 -21.87 15.37
CA CYS A 359 2.64 -21.75 14.98
C CYS A 359 2.03 -20.43 15.45
N GLU A 360 2.29 -20.05 16.71
CA GLU A 360 1.87 -18.79 17.34
C GLU A 360 2.39 -17.56 16.56
N SER A 361 3.66 -17.58 16.14
CA SER A 361 4.22 -16.52 15.30
C SER A 361 3.49 -16.33 13.96
N VAL A 362 2.90 -17.41 13.41
CA VAL A 362 2.05 -17.36 12.20
C VAL A 362 0.62 -16.96 12.54
N TYR A 363 0.11 -17.35 13.71
CA TYR A 363 -1.23 -17.00 14.16
C TYR A 363 -1.42 -15.49 14.30
N HIS A 364 -0.46 -14.77 14.87
CA HIS A 364 -0.52 -13.31 14.99
C HIS A 364 -0.72 -12.59 13.65
N LEU A 365 -0.27 -13.20 12.55
CA LEU A 365 -0.39 -12.63 11.20
C LEU A 365 -1.82 -12.62 10.66
N VAL A 366 -2.80 -13.31 11.28
CA VAL A 366 -4.23 -13.15 10.93
C VAL A 366 -4.74 -11.73 11.20
N TYR A 367 -4.02 -10.94 12.00
CA TYR A 367 -4.33 -9.53 12.26
C TYR A 367 -3.59 -8.56 11.32
N SER A 368 -2.67 -9.05 10.48
CA SER A 368 -1.88 -8.20 9.56
C SER A 368 -2.77 -7.27 8.72
N ALA A 369 -2.35 -6.00 8.58
CA ALA A 369 -3.01 -5.03 7.71
C ALA A 369 -3.00 -5.49 6.24
N HIS A 370 -1.95 -6.20 5.79
CA HIS A 370 -1.84 -6.69 4.42
C HIS A 370 -2.68 -7.96 4.22
N ARG A 371 -3.93 -7.80 3.76
CA ARG A 371 -4.92 -8.88 3.61
C ARG A 371 -4.37 -10.19 2.99
N PRO A 372 -3.53 -10.21 1.93
CA PRO A 372 -2.96 -11.45 1.40
C PRO A 372 -2.11 -12.26 2.39
N VAL A 373 -1.39 -11.60 3.30
CA VAL A 373 -0.64 -12.25 4.40
C VAL A 373 -1.64 -12.81 5.41
N ALA A 374 -2.63 -12.01 5.79
CA ALA A 374 -3.62 -12.38 6.79
C ALA A 374 -4.49 -13.58 6.39
N ILE A 375 -4.85 -13.70 5.10
CA ILE A 375 -5.54 -14.90 4.57
C ILE A 375 -4.63 -16.12 4.51
N ALA A 376 -3.35 -15.96 4.19
CA ALA A 376 -2.41 -17.08 4.23
C ALA A 376 -2.26 -17.61 5.66
N ALA A 377 -2.20 -16.71 6.65
CA ALA A 377 -2.22 -17.05 8.07
C ALA A 377 -3.56 -17.68 8.49
N GLY A 378 -4.70 -17.16 7.99
CA GLY A 378 -6.03 -17.75 8.20
C GLY A 378 -6.18 -19.14 7.58
N GLU A 379 -5.53 -19.41 6.45
CA GLU A 379 -5.46 -20.74 5.84
C GLU A 379 -4.59 -21.71 6.67
N PHE A 380 -3.49 -21.23 7.26
CA PHE A 380 -2.66 -22.01 8.19
C PHE A 380 -3.41 -22.33 9.50
N LEU A 381 -3.96 -21.30 10.15
CA LEU A 381 -4.74 -21.39 11.38
C LEU A 381 -5.95 -22.33 11.22
N PHE A 382 -6.72 -22.16 10.14
CA PHE A 382 -7.86 -23.02 9.82
C PHE A 382 -7.46 -24.50 9.71
N LYS A 383 -6.26 -24.78 9.17
CA LYS A 383 -5.79 -26.15 9.00
C LYS A 383 -5.17 -26.76 10.26
N LYS A 384 -4.49 -25.98 11.11
CA LYS A 384 -3.95 -26.51 12.39
C LYS A 384 -5.05 -26.78 13.41
N LEU A 385 -6.03 -25.89 13.56
CA LEU A 385 -7.02 -25.98 14.65
C LEU A 385 -8.39 -26.52 14.26
N PHE A 386 -8.79 -26.49 12.98
CA PHE A 386 -10.19 -26.75 12.57
C PHE A 386 -10.38 -27.91 11.56
N SER A 387 -9.29 -28.59 11.16
CA SER A 387 -9.34 -29.69 10.17
C SER A 387 -9.53 -31.09 10.78
N THR A 388 -9.45 -31.23 12.10
CA THR A 388 -9.81 -32.44 12.86
C THR A 388 -11.33 -32.61 13.00
N ARG A 389 -12.05 -32.58 11.87
CA ARG A 389 -13.48 -32.91 11.84
C ARG A 389 -13.66 -34.39 12.16
N GLU A 390 -14.50 -34.70 13.15
CA GLU A 390 -15.00 -36.07 13.32
C GLU A 390 -15.73 -36.52 12.05
N PRO A 391 -15.56 -37.78 11.60
CA PRO A 391 -16.25 -38.28 10.42
C PRO A 391 -17.76 -38.33 10.67
N GLU A 392 -18.55 -37.65 9.85
CA GLU A 392 -20.01 -37.69 9.94
C GLU A 392 -20.53 -39.13 9.75
N GLU A 393 -21.32 -39.64 10.70
CA GLU A 393 -21.99 -40.93 10.56
C GLU A 393 -23.05 -40.87 9.44
N GLU A 394 -22.75 -41.47 8.28
CA GLU A 394 -23.67 -41.52 7.13
C GLU A 394 -25.02 -42.14 7.52
N GLY A 395 -26.05 -41.29 7.64
CA GLY A 395 -27.42 -41.67 8.00
C GLY A 395 -27.94 -41.07 9.31
N ALA A 396 -27.09 -40.42 10.11
CA ALA A 396 -27.54 -39.65 11.27
C ALA A 396 -28.45 -38.46 10.86
N PRO A 397 -29.45 -38.08 11.68
CA PRO A 397 -30.21 -36.86 11.44
C PRO A 397 -29.30 -35.64 11.53
N LYS A 398 -29.44 -34.67 10.61
CA LYS A 398 -28.64 -33.44 10.61
C LYS A 398 -28.84 -32.68 11.92
N ARG A 399 -27.82 -32.72 12.77
CA ARG A 399 -27.75 -31.91 14.00
C ARG A 399 -27.68 -30.43 13.64
N ARG A 400 -28.28 -29.57 14.46
CA ARG A 400 -28.41 -28.12 14.24
C ARG A 400 -28.31 -27.35 15.56
N GLY A 401 -28.26 -26.03 15.48
CA GLY A 401 -28.17 -25.17 16.65
C GLY A 401 -26.96 -25.56 17.50
N ARG A 402 -27.18 -25.70 18.82
CA ARG A 402 -26.13 -26.10 19.79
C ARG A 402 -25.49 -27.47 19.50
N GLN A 403 -26.16 -28.33 18.72
CA GLN A 403 -25.66 -29.66 18.35
C GLN A 403 -24.95 -29.71 16.98
N SER A 404 -24.83 -28.57 16.27
CA SER A 404 -24.11 -28.49 14.98
C SER A 404 -22.68 -29.03 15.12
N PRO A 405 -22.12 -29.75 14.12
CA PRO A 405 -20.71 -30.13 14.12
C PRO A 405 -19.75 -28.93 14.19
N ASN A 406 -20.23 -27.73 13.86
CA ASN A 406 -19.48 -26.48 14.00
C ASN A 406 -19.42 -25.95 15.44
N ALA A 407 -20.22 -26.45 16.40
CA ALA A 407 -20.35 -25.82 17.72
C ALA A 407 -19.02 -25.72 18.48
N ASN A 408 -18.24 -26.80 18.49
CA ASN A 408 -16.90 -26.79 19.11
C ASN A 408 -15.92 -25.90 18.33
N LEU A 409 -16.01 -25.86 17.00
CA LEU A 409 -15.17 -25.01 16.15
C LEU A 409 -15.47 -23.51 16.36
N ILE A 410 -16.73 -23.15 16.60
CA ILE A 410 -17.12 -21.78 16.99
C ILE A 410 -16.51 -21.44 18.36
N LYS A 411 -16.60 -22.34 19.35
CA LYS A 411 -15.90 -22.16 20.64
C LYS A 411 -14.39 -22.00 20.45
N THR A 412 -13.72 -22.83 19.65
CA THR A 412 -12.28 -22.68 19.33
C THR A 412 -11.95 -21.34 18.69
N THR A 413 -12.84 -20.78 17.86
CA THR A 413 -12.66 -19.43 17.29
C THR A 413 -12.74 -18.34 18.38
N VAL A 414 -13.67 -18.50 19.34
CA VAL A 414 -13.81 -17.60 20.49
C VAL A 414 -12.60 -17.69 21.43
N PHE A 415 -12.13 -18.90 21.77
CA PHE A 415 -10.91 -19.10 22.56
C PHE A 415 -9.70 -18.44 21.88
N PHE A 416 -9.46 -18.74 20.60
CA PHE A 416 -8.35 -18.17 19.83
C PHE A 416 -8.37 -16.64 19.83
N PHE A 417 -9.55 -16.03 19.62
CA PHE A 417 -9.69 -14.57 19.66
C PHE A 417 -9.30 -14.01 21.03
N LEU A 418 -9.84 -14.58 22.11
CA LEU A 418 -9.60 -14.13 23.48
C LEU A 418 -8.18 -14.38 23.99
N GLU A 419 -7.54 -15.47 23.56
CA GLU A 419 -6.16 -15.83 23.91
C GLU A 419 -5.11 -15.00 23.13
N SER A 420 -5.49 -14.45 21.97
CA SER A 420 -4.53 -13.76 21.10
C SER A 420 -4.14 -12.35 21.53
N GLU A 421 -4.95 -11.69 22.37
CA GLU A 421 -4.77 -10.36 23.03
C GLU A 421 -4.21 -9.18 22.17
N LEU A 422 -4.14 -9.34 20.84
CA LEU A 422 -3.65 -8.34 19.88
C LEU A 422 -4.73 -7.40 19.32
N HIS A 423 -6.01 -7.70 19.53
CA HIS A 423 -7.14 -6.89 19.04
C HIS A 423 -8.38 -7.06 19.92
N GLU A 424 -9.04 -5.95 20.20
CA GLU A 424 -10.29 -5.90 20.96
C GLU A 424 -11.53 -6.31 20.14
N HIS A 425 -11.44 -6.29 18.79
CA HIS A 425 -12.56 -6.59 17.88
C HIS A 425 -12.25 -7.71 16.87
N ALA A 426 -13.25 -8.47 16.46
CA ALA A 426 -13.08 -9.68 15.65
C ALA A 426 -12.94 -9.41 14.13
N ALA A 427 -13.13 -8.17 13.67
CA ALA A 427 -13.26 -7.82 12.25
C ALA A 427 -12.13 -8.35 11.34
N TYR A 428 -10.87 -8.27 11.81
CA TYR A 428 -9.71 -8.72 11.02
C TYR A 428 -9.51 -10.24 11.08
N LEU A 429 -9.85 -10.89 12.21
CA LEU A 429 -9.84 -12.36 12.32
C LEU A 429 -10.89 -12.99 11.39
N VAL A 430 -12.11 -12.45 11.40
CA VAL A 430 -13.22 -12.90 10.54
C VAL A 430 -12.87 -12.76 9.06
N ASP A 431 -12.26 -11.65 8.63
CA ASP A 431 -11.84 -11.47 7.24
C ASP A 431 -10.71 -12.43 6.81
N SER A 432 -9.77 -12.73 7.70
CA SER A 432 -8.68 -13.69 7.46
C SER A 432 -9.18 -15.11 7.27
N LEU A 433 -10.22 -15.49 8.02
CA LEU A 433 -10.88 -16.78 7.93
C LEU A 433 -12.00 -16.81 6.86
N TRP A 434 -12.31 -15.69 6.20
CA TRP A 434 -13.48 -15.56 5.31
C TRP A 434 -13.43 -16.48 4.08
N GLU A 435 -12.24 -16.80 3.58
CA GLU A 435 -12.05 -17.60 2.37
C GLU A 435 -11.83 -19.10 2.68
N SER A 436 -11.34 -19.45 3.88
CA SER A 436 -11.10 -20.83 4.32
C SER A 436 -12.24 -21.41 5.17
N GLY A 437 -12.85 -20.58 6.03
CA GLY A 437 -13.84 -20.96 7.05
C GLY A 437 -15.27 -20.46 6.80
N ALA A 438 -15.63 -20.10 5.56
CA ALA A 438 -16.95 -19.51 5.24
C ALA A 438 -18.16 -20.32 5.76
N ASP A 439 -18.09 -21.66 5.74
CA ASP A 439 -19.16 -22.55 6.24
C ASP A 439 -19.29 -22.53 7.78
N LEU A 440 -18.20 -22.24 8.49
CA LEU A 440 -18.15 -22.09 9.95
C LEU A 440 -18.66 -20.70 10.36
N LEU A 441 -18.14 -19.66 9.70
CA LEU A 441 -18.44 -18.26 9.96
C LEU A 441 -19.89 -17.85 9.64
N LYS A 442 -20.63 -18.66 8.87
CA LYS A 442 -22.03 -18.41 8.51
C LYS A 442 -23.03 -19.37 9.17
N ASP A 443 -22.59 -20.17 10.15
CA ASP A 443 -23.48 -21.00 10.98
C ASP A 443 -24.09 -20.18 12.13
N TRP A 444 -24.82 -19.12 11.75
CA TRP A 444 -25.51 -18.22 12.70
C TRP A 444 -26.61 -18.96 13.50
N GLU A 445 -27.17 -20.05 12.95
CA GLU A 445 -28.10 -20.94 13.67
C GLU A 445 -27.38 -21.58 14.87
N CYS A 446 -26.14 -22.04 14.71
CA CYS A 446 -25.32 -22.52 15.82
C CYS A 446 -24.90 -21.40 16.79
N MET A 447 -24.42 -20.24 16.29
CA MET A 447 -23.98 -19.12 17.14
C MET A 447 -25.11 -18.61 18.05
N THR A 448 -26.32 -18.44 17.51
CA THR A 448 -27.47 -17.98 18.28
C THR A 448 -27.98 -19.02 19.28
N SER A 449 -27.97 -20.31 18.93
CA SER A 449 -28.24 -21.40 19.89
C SER A 449 -27.20 -21.47 21.01
N LEU A 450 -25.91 -21.26 20.73
CA LEU A 450 -24.85 -21.28 21.77
C LEU A 450 -25.05 -20.19 22.83
N LEU A 451 -25.65 -19.05 22.46
CA LEU A 451 -25.98 -17.92 23.32
C LEU A 451 -27.36 -18.05 24.02
N LEU A 452 -28.30 -18.81 23.47
CA LEU A 452 -29.70 -18.88 23.95
C LEU A 452 -30.10 -20.21 24.61
N ASP A 453 -29.65 -21.35 24.09
CA ASP A 453 -30.08 -22.68 24.56
C ASP A 453 -29.22 -23.14 25.75
N ASP A 454 -29.84 -23.81 26.73
CA ASP A 454 -29.13 -24.42 27.86
C ASP A 454 -28.01 -25.39 27.41
N PRO A 455 -26.87 -25.47 28.12
CA PRO A 455 -25.81 -26.44 27.85
C PRO A 455 -26.30 -27.89 27.85
N VAL A 456 -25.79 -28.70 26.92
CA VAL A 456 -26.08 -30.14 26.88
C VAL A 456 -25.46 -30.82 28.12
N PRO A 457 -26.09 -31.83 28.75
CA PRO A 457 -25.54 -32.46 29.95
C PRO A 457 -24.10 -33.00 29.74
N GLY A 458 -23.13 -32.40 30.44
CA GLY A 458 -21.69 -32.68 30.29
C GLY A 458 -20.92 -31.63 29.46
N GLU A 459 -21.60 -30.65 28.89
CA GLU A 459 -21.02 -29.49 28.20
C GLU A 459 -20.82 -28.33 29.18
N GLU A 460 -19.67 -27.67 29.12
CA GLU A 460 -19.44 -26.43 29.87
C GLU A 460 -20.15 -25.24 29.20
N ALA A 461 -20.79 -24.41 30.03
CA ALA A 461 -21.39 -23.15 29.64
C ALA A 461 -20.34 -22.15 29.14
N LEU A 462 -20.75 -21.20 28.30
CA LEU A 462 -19.88 -20.08 27.94
C LEU A 462 -19.67 -19.17 29.16
N THR A 463 -18.47 -18.64 29.32
CA THR A 463 -18.21 -17.55 30.28
C THR A 463 -18.65 -16.21 29.69
N ASP A 464 -18.87 -15.21 30.53
CA ASP A 464 -19.36 -13.89 30.07
C ASP A 464 -18.46 -13.24 28.99
N ARG A 465 -17.11 -13.29 29.18
CA ARG A 465 -16.11 -12.84 28.17
C ARG A 465 -16.21 -13.65 26.85
N GLN A 466 -16.60 -14.94 26.91
CA GLN A 466 -16.84 -15.76 25.72
C GLN A 466 -18.18 -15.45 25.05
N GLU A 467 -19.22 -15.09 25.80
CA GLU A 467 -20.50 -14.63 25.24
C GLU A 467 -20.34 -13.29 24.52
N THR A 468 -19.58 -12.34 25.10
CA THR A 468 -19.17 -11.09 24.45
C THR A 468 -18.43 -11.36 23.12
N ALA A 469 -17.34 -12.13 23.17
CA ALA A 469 -16.54 -12.44 21.99
C ALA A 469 -17.34 -13.18 20.90
N LEU A 470 -18.25 -14.08 21.27
CA LEU A 470 -19.14 -14.75 20.32
C LEU A 470 -20.12 -13.77 19.66
N ILE A 471 -20.63 -12.78 20.40
CA ILE A 471 -21.49 -11.71 19.86
C ILE A 471 -20.72 -10.82 18.88
N GLU A 472 -19.49 -10.42 19.19
CA GLU A 472 -18.62 -9.62 18.32
C GLU A 472 -18.21 -10.38 17.05
N ILE A 473 -17.79 -11.65 17.16
CA ILE A 473 -17.54 -12.52 15.99
C ILE A 473 -18.80 -12.66 15.14
N MET A 474 -19.96 -12.90 15.76
CA MET A 474 -21.24 -13.03 15.07
C MET A 474 -21.63 -11.74 14.32
N LEU A 475 -21.50 -10.57 14.95
CA LEU A 475 -21.72 -9.27 14.29
C LEU A 475 -20.77 -9.08 13.10
N CYS A 476 -19.48 -9.35 13.27
CA CYS A 476 -18.49 -9.21 12.21
C CYS A 476 -18.80 -10.11 10.99
N THR A 477 -19.23 -11.36 11.21
CA THR A 477 -19.61 -12.25 10.11
C THR A 477 -20.89 -11.81 9.40
N VAL A 478 -21.87 -11.26 10.14
CA VAL A 478 -23.10 -10.68 9.56
C VAL A 478 -22.78 -9.46 8.71
N ARG A 479 -21.97 -8.52 9.24
CA ARG A 479 -21.51 -7.31 8.52
C ARG A 479 -20.81 -7.68 7.22
N GLN A 480 -19.80 -8.57 7.27
CA GLN A 480 -19.04 -8.94 6.07
C GLN A 480 -19.87 -9.76 5.06
N ALA A 481 -20.88 -10.52 5.49
CA ALA A 481 -21.83 -11.16 4.59
C ALA A 481 -22.77 -10.15 3.90
N ALA A 482 -23.28 -9.17 4.65
CA ALA A 482 -24.25 -8.20 4.15
C ALA A 482 -23.62 -7.14 3.25
N GLU A 483 -22.46 -6.59 3.62
CA GLU A 483 -21.75 -5.55 2.87
C GLU A 483 -20.92 -6.11 1.71
N CYS A 484 -20.41 -7.35 1.86
CA CYS A 484 -19.61 -8.09 0.88
C CYS A 484 -18.29 -7.39 0.45
N HIS A 485 -17.69 -6.60 1.35
CA HIS A 485 -16.31 -6.14 1.28
C HIS A 485 -15.54 -6.47 2.57
N PRO A 486 -14.20 -6.57 2.54
CA PRO A 486 -13.38 -6.63 3.74
C PRO A 486 -13.57 -5.41 4.66
N PRO A 487 -13.07 -5.45 5.91
CA PRO A 487 -12.94 -4.26 6.75
C PRO A 487 -12.00 -3.19 6.14
N VAL A 488 -11.97 -2.02 6.76
CA VAL A 488 -11.07 -0.91 6.40
C VAL A 488 -9.60 -1.36 6.37
N GLY A 489 -8.77 -0.74 5.52
CA GLY A 489 -7.38 -1.15 5.29
C GLY A 489 -7.19 -2.44 4.49
N ARG A 490 -8.20 -3.32 4.43
CA ARG A 490 -8.12 -4.62 3.72
C ARG A 490 -8.89 -4.68 2.40
N GLY A 491 -9.78 -3.74 2.14
CA GLY A 491 -10.54 -3.66 0.89
C GLY A 491 -9.68 -3.24 -0.30
N THR A 492 -9.79 -3.97 -1.43
CA THR A 492 -9.28 -3.46 -2.72
C THR A 492 -10.27 -2.46 -3.32
N GLY A 493 -9.80 -1.25 -3.63
CA GLY A 493 -10.64 -0.08 -3.92
C GLY A 493 -11.73 -0.32 -4.98
N LYS A 494 -13.00 -0.07 -4.58
CA LYS A 494 -14.22 -0.09 -5.43
C LYS A 494 -14.32 -1.27 -6.42
N ARG A 495 -13.92 -2.47 -5.99
CA ARG A 495 -14.15 -3.73 -6.73
C ARG A 495 -15.64 -3.93 -7.04
N VAL A 496 -15.96 -4.17 -8.31
CA VAL A 496 -17.33 -4.49 -8.74
C VAL A 496 -17.64 -5.96 -8.46
N MET A 497 -18.66 -6.22 -7.64
CA MET A 497 -19.14 -7.59 -7.37
C MET A 497 -19.69 -8.29 -8.62
N THR A 498 -19.31 -9.55 -8.80
CA THR A 498 -19.83 -10.45 -9.83
C THR A 498 -21.29 -10.84 -9.55
N ALA A 499 -21.97 -11.36 -10.57
CA ALA A 499 -23.34 -11.86 -10.44
C ALA A 499 -23.48 -13.04 -9.45
N LYS A 500 -22.41 -13.83 -9.22
CA LYS A 500 -22.40 -14.89 -8.20
C LYS A 500 -22.36 -14.28 -6.80
N GLU A 501 -21.40 -13.39 -6.54
CA GLU A 501 -21.25 -12.72 -5.24
C GLU A 501 -22.52 -11.95 -4.86
N LYS A 502 -23.13 -11.22 -5.80
CA LYS A 502 -24.42 -10.51 -5.58
C LYS A 502 -25.58 -11.45 -5.24
N LYS A 503 -25.63 -12.66 -5.84
CA LYS A 503 -26.65 -13.65 -5.45
C LYS A 503 -26.37 -14.17 -4.04
N THR A 504 -25.13 -14.54 -3.73
CA THR A 504 -24.76 -15.01 -2.39
C THR A 504 -25.02 -13.95 -1.30
N GLN A 505 -24.71 -12.68 -1.56
CA GLN A 505 -25.05 -11.56 -0.67
C GLN A 505 -26.56 -11.47 -0.40
N LEU A 506 -27.41 -11.63 -1.43
CA LEU A 506 -28.86 -11.63 -1.25
C LEU A 506 -29.35 -12.88 -0.50
N ASP A 507 -28.92 -14.07 -0.91
CA ASP A 507 -29.24 -15.34 -0.25
C ASP A 507 -28.83 -15.32 1.25
N ASP A 508 -27.69 -14.69 1.56
CA ASP A 508 -27.19 -14.49 2.93
C ASP A 508 -28.03 -13.44 3.70
N ARG A 509 -28.35 -12.29 3.09
CA ARG A 509 -29.17 -11.23 3.72
C ARG A 509 -30.60 -11.68 4.01
N THR A 510 -31.21 -12.47 3.13
CA THR A 510 -32.50 -13.10 3.40
C THR A 510 -32.40 -14.03 4.61
N ARG A 511 -31.45 -14.97 4.59
CA ARG A 511 -31.24 -15.97 5.66
C ARG A 511 -30.92 -15.35 7.02
N MET A 512 -30.04 -14.34 7.10
CA MET A 512 -29.75 -13.66 8.37
C MET A 512 -31.00 -12.94 8.89
N THR A 513 -31.81 -12.32 8.03
CA THR A 513 -33.01 -11.61 8.45
C THR A 513 -34.06 -12.57 9.00
N GLU A 514 -34.33 -13.68 8.30
CA GLU A 514 -35.28 -14.72 8.76
C GLU A 514 -34.91 -15.28 10.14
N LEU A 515 -33.61 -15.49 10.41
CA LEU A 515 -33.11 -15.96 11.70
C LEU A 515 -33.14 -14.86 12.77
N PHE A 516 -32.42 -13.76 12.56
CA PHE A 516 -32.21 -12.73 13.58
C PHE A 516 -33.46 -11.91 13.88
N ALA A 517 -34.41 -11.79 12.95
CA ALA A 517 -35.72 -11.23 13.29
C ALA A 517 -36.40 -12.02 14.44
N VAL A 518 -36.18 -13.33 14.52
CA VAL A 518 -36.74 -14.20 15.58
C VAL A 518 -35.84 -14.26 16.82
N THR A 519 -34.51 -14.35 16.66
CA THR A 519 -33.56 -14.57 17.77
C THR A 519 -33.01 -13.29 18.41
N LEU A 520 -33.04 -12.13 17.74
CA LEU A 520 -32.55 -10.88 18.33
C LEU A 520 -33.37 -10.42 19.56
N PRO A 521 -34.72 -10.47 19.58
CA PRO A 521 -35.49 -10.07 20.76
C PRO A 521 -35.13 -10.85 22.06
N PRO A 522 -35.00 -12.21 22.06
CA PRO A 522 -34.56 -12.92 23.26
C PRO A 522 -33.06 -12.74 23.58
N LEU A 523 -32.18 -12.50 22.58
CA LEU A 523 -30.79 -12.14 22.84
C LEU A 523 -30.69 -10.80 23.59
N LEU A 524 -31.37 -9.76 23.10
CA LEU A 524 -31.44 -8.47 23.77
C LEU A 524 -32.06 -8.61 25.17
N ALA A 525 -33.07 -9.47 25.36
CA ALA A 525 -33.64 -9.73 26.68
C ALA A 525 -32.62 -10.30 27.66
N LYS A 526 -31.87 -11.35 27.26
CA LYS A 526 -30.85 -12.01 28.08
C LYS A 526 -29.75 -11.04 28.49
N TYR A 527 -29.24 -10.24 27.55
CA TYR A 527 -28.06 -9.38 27.76
C TYR A 527 -28.40 -7.90 28.05
N SER A 528 -29.66 -7.54 28.29
CA SER A 528 -30.17 -6.15 28.34
C SER A 528 -29.49 -5.17 29.32
N ILE A 529 -28.61 -5.63 30.21
CA ILE A 529 -27.88 -4.83 31.20
C ILE A 529 -26.43 -4.58 30.78
N ASP A 530 -25.87 -5.39 29.89
CA ASP A 530 -24.47 -5.33 29.44
C ASP A 530 -24.33 -4.36 28.25
N THR A 531 -23.46 -3.36 28.37
CA THR A 531 -23.29 -2.29 27.37
C THR A 531 -22.70 -2.78 26.07
N GLU A 532 -21.60 -3.55 26.12
CA GLU A 532 -20.88 -4.04 24.94
C GLU A 532 -21.73 -5.03 24.14
N LYS A 533 -22.33 -6.01 24.83
CA LYS A 533 -23.20 -7.02 24.23
C LYS A 533 -24.43 -6.39 23.57
N VAL A 534 -25.08 -5.40 24.18
CA VAL A 534 -26.23 -4.73 23.51
C VAL A 534 -25.79 -3.81 22.39
N THR A 535 -24.71 -3.02 22.51
CA THR A 535 -24.21 -2.16 21.41
C THR A 535 -23.90 -2.97 20.16
N ASN A 536 -23.35 -4.18 20.30
CA ASN A 536 -23.13 -5.08 19.17
C ASN A 536 -24.42 -5.75 18.66
N LEU A 537 -25.27 -6.30 19.52
CA LEU A 537 -26.55 -6.91 19.10
C LEU A 537 -27.48 -5.91 18.41
N LEU A 538 -27.52 -4.65 18.87
CA LEU A 538 -28.35 -3.59 18.32
C LEU A 538 -27.98 -3.22 16.88
N GLN A 539 -26.76 -3.48 16.40
CA GLN A 539 -26.36 -3.17 15.03
C GLN A 539 -26.99 -4.11 13.99
N LEU A 540 -27.36 -5.34 14.38
CA LEU A 540 -27.80 -6.40 13.44
C LEU A 540 -28.94 -5.99 12.48
N PRO A 541 -30.01 -5.28 12.90
CA PRO A 541 -31.10 -4.91 11.98
C PRO A 541 -30.71 -3.94 10.87
N GLN A 542 -29.57 -3.25 10.97
CA GLN A 542 -29.07 -2.35 9.92
C GLN A 542 -28.65 -3.12 8.65
N PHE A 543 -28.43 -4.44 8.76
CA PHE A 543 -28.07 -5.33 7.66
C PHE A 543 -29.26 -6.09 7.05
N PHE A 544 -30.44 -6.06 7.69
CA PHE A 544 -31.60 -6.86 7.30
C PHE A 544 -32.22 -6.44 5.96
N ASP A 545 -33.02 -7.32 5.37
CA ASP A 545 -33.95 -7.01 4.28
C ASP A 545 -35.37 -6.83 4.87
N LEU A 546 -35.80 -5.56 5.00
CA LEU A 546 -36.96 -5.20 5.82
C LEU A 546 -38.32 -5.65 5.24
N ASP A 547 -38.38 -6.01 3.94
CA ASP A 547 -39.57 -6.61 3.33
C ASP A 547 -39.89 -8.00 3.95
N ILE A 548 -38.89 -8.68 4.50
CA ILE A 548 -39.04 -10.00 5.12
C ILE A 548 -39.90 -9.94 6.39
N TYR A 549 -39.89 -8.81 7.12
CA TYR A 549 -40.79 -8.64 8.28
C TYR A 549 -42.27 -8.76 7.90
N THR A 550 -42.66 -8.27 6.72
CA THR A 550 -44.05 -8.31 6.24
C THR A 550 -44.33 -9.57 5.41
N THR A 551 -43.43 -9.95 4.49
CA THR A 551 -43.63 -11.12 3.62
C THR A 551 -43.48 -12.45 4.35
N GLY A 552 -42.57 -12.52 5.33
CA GLY A 552 -42.37 -13.66 6.23
C GLY A 552 -43.33 -13.74 7.42
N ARG A 553 -44.20 -12.72 7.61
CA ARG A 553 -45.15 -12.60 8.75
C ARG A 553 -44.46 -12.55 10.12
N LEU A 554 -43.37 -11.80 10.22
CA LEU A 554 -42.54 -11.68 11.42
C LEU A 554 -42.87 -10.42 12.24
N GLU A 555 -44.01 -9.76 12.00
CA GLU A 555 -44.35 -8.47 12.61
C GLU A 555 -44.47 -8.54 14.14
N LYS A 556 -44.84 -9.71 14.69
CA LYS A 556 -44.84 -9.97 16.14
C LYS A 556 -43.44 -9.93 16.74
N HIS A 557 -42.43 -10.33 15.98
CA HIS A 557 -41.04 -10.29 16.43
C HIS A 557 -40.45 -8.89 16.28
N LEU A 558 -40.91 -8.10 15.29
CA LEU A 558 -40.65 -6.66 15.24
C LEU A 558 -41.26 -5.93 16.46
N GLU A 559 -42.51 -6.23 16.82
CA GLU A 559 -43.15 -5.68 18.04
C GLU A 559 -42.37 -6.06 19.32
N ALA A 560 -41.86 -7.29 19.41
CA ALA A 560 -41.00 -7.72 20.50
C ALA A 560 -39.63 -6.99 20.49
N LEU A 561 -39.02 -6.79 19.32
CA LEU A 561 -37.76 -6.07 19.15
C LEU A 561 -37.88 -4.62 19.63
N LEU A 562 -38.88 -3.88 19.13
CA LEU A 562 -39.09 -2.46 19.46
C LEU A 562 -39.30 -2.26 20.97
N ARG A 563 -40.02 -3.16 21.63
CA ARG A 563 -40.16 -3.17 23.09
C ARG A 563 -38.83 -3.37 23.81
N GLN A 564 -37.98 -4.30 23.35
CA GLN A 564 -36.68 -4.55 23.96
C GLN A 564 -35.69 -3.39 23.75
N ILE A 565 -35.67 -2.77 22.56
CA ILE A 565 -34.87 -1.56 22.31
C ILE A 565 -35.35 -0.42 23.24
N ARG A 566 -36.66 -0.22 23.39
CA ARG A 566 -37.23 0.76 24.33
C ARG A 566 -36.80 0.48 25.78
N GLU A 567 -36.91 -0.76 26.24
CA GLU A 567 -36.46 -1.16 27.58
C GLU A 567 -34.95 -0.92 27.80
N ILE A 568 -34.12 -1.07 26.76
CA ILE A 568 -32.68 -0.77 26.82
C ILE A 568 -32.46 0.75 26.93
N VAL A 569 -33.15 1.58 26.13
CA VAL A 569 -33.08 3.05 26.23
C VAL A 569 -33.51 3.54 27.62
N GLU A 570 -34.53 2.93 28.22
CA GLU A 570 -34.96 3.27 29.59
C GLU A 570 -33.89 2.89 30.63
N LYS A 571 -33.27 1.71 30.52
CA LYS A 571 -32.28 1.19 31.50
C LYS A 571 -30.89 1.84 31.39
N HIS A 572 -30.44 2.21 30.18
CA HIS A 572 -29.06 2.64 29.93
C HIS A 572 -28.86 4.17 29.91
N THR A 573 -27.62 4.57 30.22
CA THR A 573 -27.11 5.96 30.16
C THR A 573 -25.78 6.08 29.42
N ASP A 574 -25.26 4.94 28.92
CA ASP A 574 -24.09 4.87 28.06
C ASP A 574 -24.36 5.54 26.69
N THR A 575 -23.33 6.18 26.13
CA THR A 575 -23.46 6.94 24.90
C THR A 575 -23.56 6.03 23.67
N GLU A 576 -22.81 4.93 23.62
CA GLU A 576 -22.79 4.03 22.45
C GLU A 576 -24.06 3.18 22.37
N VAL A 577 -24.54 2.66 23.51
CA VAL A 577 -25.82 1.94 23.59
C VAL A 577 -26.96 2.82 23.09
N LEU A 578 -27.01 4.08 23.52
CA LEU A 578 -28.05 5.02 23.11
C LEU A 578 -27.92 5.43 21.64
N GLU A 579 -26.71 5.59 21.12
CA GLU A 579 -26.49 5.81 19.70
C GLU A 579 -26.92 4.58 18.87
N ALA A 580 -26.58 3.36 19.30
CA ALA A 580 -26.98 2.11 18.63
C ALA A 580 -28.51 1.92 18.62
N CYS A 581 -29.19 2.22 19.73
CA CYS A 581 -30.65 2.27 19.79
C CYS A 581 -31.25 3.25 18.75
N SER A 582 -30.71 4.48 18.68
CA SER A 582 -31.14 5.52 17.75
C SER A 582 -30.90 5.13 16.27
N LYS A 583 -29.70 4.63 15.95
CA LYS A 583 -29.32 4.12 14.62
C LYS A 583 -30.28 3.04 14.13
N THR A 584 -30.67 2.13 15.02
CA THR A 584 -31.50 0.99 14.68
C THR A 584 -32.98 1.36 14.61
N TYR A 585 -33.46 2.31 15.41
CA TYR A 585 -34.75 2.96 15.14
C TYR A 585 -34.74 3.67 13.78
N HIS A 586 -33.65 4.33 13.37
CA HIS A 586 -33.55 5.01 12.07
C HIS A 586 -33.59 4.04 10.89
N ALA A 587 -32.82 2.95 10.95
CA ALA A 587 -32.85 1.90 9.93
C ALA A 587 -34.25 1.27 9.78
N LEU A 588 -34.96 1.06 10.89
CA LEU A 588 -36.33 0.52 10.88
C LEU A 588 -37.40 1.57 10.47
N CYS A 589 -37.11 2.87 10.58
CA CYS A 589 -37.97 3.99 10.16
C CYS A 589 -37.77 4.41 8.69
N ASN A 590 -37.44 3.50 7.77
CA ASN A 590 -37.37 3.82 6.35
C ASN A 590 -38.77 3.80 5.70
N GLU A 591 -39.21 4.95 5.14
CA GLU A 591 -40.50 5.14 4.46
C GLU A 591 -40.72 4.24 3.23
N GLU A 592 -39.65 3.64 2.67
CA GLU A 592 -39.75 2.69 1.56
C GLU A 592 -40.44 1.37 1.94
N PHE A 593 -40.47 1.01 3.23
CA PHE A 593 -40.94 -0.30 3.71
C PHE A 593 -42.26 -0.22 4.49
N THR A 594 -43.11 -1.24 4.31
CA THR A 594 -44.44 -1.32 4.95
C THR A 594 -44.42 -1.36 6.48
N ILE A 595 -43.26 -1.59 7.11
CA ILE A 595 -43.11 -1.58 8.56
C ILE A 595 -43.10 -0.15 9.16
N PHE A 596 -42.82 0.89 8.36
CA PHE A 596 -42.59 2.27 8.82
C PHE A 596 -43.60 2.72 9.89
N ASN A 597 -44.90 2.67 9.58
CA ASN A 597 -45.96 3.17 10.48
C ASN A 597 -45.99 2.46 11.84
N ARG A 598 -45.59 1.18 11.92
CA ARG A 598 -45.54 0.42 13.18
C ARG A 598 -44.33 0.84 14.03
N VAL A 599 -43.19 1.08 13.39
CA VAL A 599 -41.96 1.52 14.05
C VAL A 599 -42.10 2.98 14.51
N ASP A 600 -42.68 3.84 13.68
CA ASP A 600 -42.86 5.27 13.95
C ASP A 600 -43.79 5.54 15.15
N ILE A 601 -44.84 4.74 15.32
CA ILE A 601 -45.71 4.81 16.52
C ILE A 601 -44.91 4.46 17.79
N ALA A 602 -44.09 3.40 17.77
CA ALA A 602 -43.27 3.02 18.91
C ALA A 602 -42.17 4.05 19.21
N ARG A 603 -41.55 4.61 18.17
CA ARG A 603 -40.58 5.71 18.25
C ARG A 603 -41.21 6.96 18.89
N SER A 604 -42.37 7.37 18.40
CA SER A 604 -43.06 8.57 18.89
C SER A 604 -43.45 8.44 20.36
N GLN A 605 -44.00 7.28 20.77
CA GLN A 605 -44.34 7.00 22.18
C GLN A 605 -43.12 7.06 23.11
N LEU A 606 -41.97 6.51 22.69
CA LEU A 606 -40.72 6.61 23.45
C LEU A 606 -40.25 8.07 23.59
N LEU A 607 -40.38 8.86 22.53
CA LEU A 607 -39.95 10.26 22.52
C LEU A 607 -40.88 11.16 23.34
N ASP A 608 -42.20 10.99 23.26
CA ASP A 608 -43.17 11.69 24.10
C ASP A 608 -42.83 11.50 25.59
N GLU A 609 -42.62 10.25 26.03
CA GLU A 609 -42.31 9.93 27.42
C GLU A 609 -40.94 10.47 27.89
N LEU A 610 -39.93 10.47 27.01
CA LEU A 610 -38.61 11.04 27.31
C LEU A 610 -38.66 12.57 27.43
N VAL A 611 -39.36 13.25 26.53
CA VAL A 611 -39.51 14.72 26.54
C VAL A 611 -40.36 15.16 27.73
N ASP A 612 -41.47 14.48 28.03
CA ASP A 612 -42.30 14.76 29.21
C ASP A 612 -41.55 14.45 30.51
N LYS A 613 -40.59 13.52 30.54
CA LYS A 613 -39.67 13.36 31.69
C LYS A 613 -38.68 14.53 31.77
N PHE A 614 -38.03 14.88 30.66
CA PHE A 614 -36.99 15.92 30.64
C PHE A 614 -37.51 17.30 31.02
N ASN A 615 -38.68 17.70 30.51
CA ASN A 615 -39.25 19.02 30.83
C ASN A 615 -39.62 19.14 32.32
N ARG A 616 -40.13 18.08 32.97
CA ARG A 616 -40.40 18.08 34.42
C ARG A 616 -39.11 18.18 35.24
N LEU A 617 -38.12 17.32 34.95
CA LEU A 617 -36.82 17.39 35.59
C LEU A 617 -36.16 18.78 35.45
N LEU A 618 -36.36 19.44 34.30
CA LEU A 618 -35.82 20.77 34.05
C LEU A 618 -36.62 21.91 34.73
N GLU A 619 -37.90 21.70 35.03
CA GLU A 619 -38.68 22.64 35.84
C GLU A 619 -38.26 22.58 37.31
N ASP A 620 -38.01 21.37 37.84
CA ASP A 620 -37.51 21.17 39.20
C ASP A 620 -36.04 21.66 39.33
N PHE A 621 -35.13 21.23 38.42
CA PHE A 621 -33.68 21.53 38.45
C PHE A 621 -33.32 23.02 38.22
N LEU A 622 -34.25 23.84 37.72
CA LEU A 622 -34.05 25.28 37.52
C LEU A 622 -34.89 26.15 38.47
N GLN A 623 -35.38 25.59 39.58
CA GLN A 623 -36.22 26.32 40.54
C GLN A 623 -35.40 27.31 41.41
N GLU A 624 -35.75 28.60 41.35
CA GLU A 624 -35.06 29.65 42.13
C GLU A 624 -35.17 29.39 43.66
N GLY A 625 -34.05 29.01 44.28
CA GLY A 625 -33.90 28.93 45.74
C GLY A 625 -33.65 27.53 46.30
N GLU A 626 -33.60 26.50 45.46
CA GLU A 626 -33.14 25.16 45.81
C GLU A 626 -31.87 24.85 44.99
N GLU A 627 -30.78 24.45 45.66
CA GLU A 627 -29.55 24.03 45.00
C GLU A 627 -29.70 22.55 44.59
N PRO A 628 -29.64 22.20 43.28
CA PRO A 628 -29.81 20.82 42.84
C PRO A 628 -28.59 19.97 43.22
N ASP A 629 -28.82 18.69 43.55
CA ASP A 629 -27.74 17.78 43.95
C ASP A 629 -27.22 16.91 42.77
N ASP A 630 -26.22 16.07 43.07
CA ASP A 630 -25.60 15.18 42.08
C ASP A 630 -26.58 14.14 41.50
N ASP A 631 -27.60 13.72 42.26
CA ASP A 631 -28.63 12.76 41.80
C ASP A 631 -29.62 13.44 40.85
N ASP A 632 -30.05 14.67 41.16
CA ASP A 632 -30.87 15.49 40.26
C ASP A 632 -30.13 15.82 38.96
N ALA A 633 -28.85 16.24 39.06
CA ALA A 633 -27.98 16.45 37.90
C ALA A 633 -27.83 15.18 37.05
N TYR A 634 -27.72 14.00 37.68
CA TYR A 634 -27.69 12.71 36.98
C TYR A 634 -29.04 12.36 36.32
N GLN A 635 -30.19 12.69 36.92
CA GLN A 635 -31.49 12.50 36.29
C GLN A 635 -31.65 13.39 35.04
N VAL A 636 -31.27 14.66 35.11
CA VAL A 636 -31.26 15.59 33.98
C VAL A 636 -30.32 15.07 32.89
N LEU A 637 -29.04 14.82 33.22
CA LEU A 637 -28.03 14.34 32.28
C LEU A 637 -28.44 13.04 31.60
N SER A 638 -28.90 12.04 32.36
CA SER A 638 -29.27 10.75 31.79
C SER A 638 -30.47 10.84 30.86
N THR A 639 -31.42 11.75 31.11
CA THR A 639 -32.59 11.94 30.23
C THR A 639 -32.20 12.76 29.00
N LEU A 640 -31.35 13.78 29.17
CA LEU A 640 -30.77 14.59 28.10
C LEU A 640 -29.92 13.74 27.14
N LYS A 641 -29.08 12.81 27.64
CA LYS A 641 -28.32 11.86 26.81
C LYS A 641 -29.22 11.06 25.86
N ARG A 642 -30.30 10.47 26.39
CA ARG A 642 -31.28 9.68 25.61
C ARG A 642 -31.91 10.52 24.49
N ILE A 643 -32.36 11.74 24.82
CA ILE A 643 -32.91 12.67 23.83
C ILE A 643 -31.85 13.08 22.78
N THR A 644 -30.63 13.39 23.21
CA THR A 644 -29.54 13.85 22.33
C THR A 644 -29.14 12.79 21.31
N ALA A 645 -29.01 11.52 21.73
CA ALA A 645 -28.71 10.41 20.83
C ALA A 645 -29.84 10.19 19.80
N PHE A 646 -31.10 10.28 20.22
CA PHE A 646 -32.24 10.18 19.30
C PHE A 646 -32.33 11.38 18.35
N HIS A 647 -32.03 12.60 18.80
CA HIS A 647 -32.14 13.81 17.96
C HIS A 647 -31.10 13.86 16.82
N ASN A 648 -29.96 13.17 16.94
CA ASN A 648 -28.99 13.04 15.84
C ASN A 648 -29.60 12.32 14.61
N ALA A 649 -30.37 11.25 14.83
CA ALA A 649 -30.95 10.43 13.76
C ALA A 649 -32.45 10.67 13.51
N HIS A 650 -33.14 11.41 14.38
CA HIS A 650 -34.58 11.64 14.28
C HIS A 650 -34.93 13.12 14.42
N ASP A 651 -35.87 13.56 13.57
CA ASP A 651 -36.39 14.91 13.59
C ASP A 651 -37.33 15.10 14.79
N LEU A 652 -36.84 15.75 15.85
CA LEU A 652 -37.64 16.03 17.06
C LEU A 652 -38.27 17.44 17.03
N SER A 653 -38.41 18.05 15.85
CA SER A 653 -38.87 19.45 15.71
C SER A 653 -40.22 19.75 16.37
N GLN A 654 -41.09 18.74 16.53
CA GLN A 654 -42.44 18.89 17.09
C GLN A 654 -42.49 19.07 18.61
N TRP A 655 -41.39 18.78 19.33
CA TRP A 655 -41.31 18.82 20.79
C TRP A 655 -40.65 20.10 21.36
N ASP A 656 -40.32 21.10 20.51
CA ASP A 656 -39.62 22.37 20.83
C ASP A 656 -38.48 22.30 21.86
N LEU A 657 -37.59 21.31 21.70
CA LEU A 657 -36.43 21.13 22.55
C LEU A 657 -35.44 22.31 22.55
N PHE A 658 -35.56 23.27 21.61
CA PHE A 658 -34.76 24.51 21.64
C PHE A 658 -34.95 25.26 22.97
N SER A 659 -36.21 25.45 23.36
CA SER A 659 -36.58 26.30 24.50
C SER A 659 -36.07 25.74 25.82
N SER A 660 -36.06 24.42 25.97
CA SER A 660 -35.57 23.71 27.16
C SER A 660 -34.03 23.74 27.23
N ASN A 661 -33.32 23.38 26.15
CA ASN A 661 -31.85 23.40 26.16
C ASN A 661 -31.27 24.82 26.26
N PHE A 662 -31.90 25.83 25.65
CA PHE A 662 -31.43 27.22 25.71
C PHE A 662 -31.52 27.82 27.11
N LYS A 663 -32.55 27.49 27.90
CA LYS A 663 -32.60 27.82 29.34
C LYS A 663 -31.41 27.23 30.08
N LEU A 664 -31.23 25.91 29.96
CA LEU A 664 -30.20 25.12 30.66
C LEU A 664 -28.78 25.65 30.38
N LEU A 665 -28.49 26.00 29.12
CA LEU A 665 -27.22 26.60 28.72
C LEU A 665 -27.03 28.02 29.28
N ASN A 666 -28.04 28.87 29.26
CA ASN A 666 -27.92 30.23 29.80
C ASN A 666 -27.72 30.22 31.32
N THR A 667 -28.47 29.42 32.08
CA THR A 667 -28.27 29.29 33.53
C THR A 667 -26.86 28.80 33.85
N GLY A 668 -26.31 27.87 33.06
CA GLY A 668 -24.91 27.44 33.23
C GLY A 668 -23.87 28.51 32.92
N ILE A 669 -24.16 29.45 32.01
CA ILE A 669 -23.32 30.62 31.72
C ILE A 669 -23.44 31.69 32.83
N GLU A 670 -24.64 31.87 33.40
CA GLU A 670 -24.93 32.87 34.43
C GLU A 670 -24.38 32.48 35.81
N ASN A 671 -24.46 31.19 36.18
CA ASN A 671 -23.98 30.67 37.47
C ASN A 671 -22.51 30.19 37.42
N GLY A 672 -22.09 29.57 36.31
CA GLY A 672 -20.74 29.01 36.13
C GLY A 672 -20.46 27.67 36.83
N ASP A 673 -21.50 27.00 37.35
CA ASP A 673 -21.45 25.76 38.16
C ASP A 673 -21.98 24.50 37.44
N MET A 674 -22.60 24.66 36.27
CA MET A 674 -23.26 23.59 35.52
C MET A 674 -22.29 22.44 35.15
N PRO A 675 -22.62 21.17 35.46
CA PRO A 675 -21.79 20.02 35.10
C PRO A 675 -21.47 19.93 33.60
N GLU A 676 -20.18 19.79 33.26
CA GLU A 676 -19.66 19.79 31.88
C GLU A 676 -20.44 18.84 30.95
N GLN A 677 -20.73 17.63 31.43
CA GLN A 677 -21.48 16.63 30.66
C GLN A 677 -22.90 17.11 30.29
N ILE A 678 -23.56 17.92 31.13
CA ILE A 678 -24.86 18.50 30.80
C ILE A 678 -24.69 19.58 29.71
N VAL A 679 -23.69 20.45 29.85
CA VAL A 679 -23.38 21.50 28.86
C VAL A 679 -23.08 20.88 27.48
N VAL A 680 -22.22 19.85 27.42
CA VAL A 680 -21.86 19.15 26.18
C VAL A 680 -23.07 18.55 25.48
N HIS A 681 -23.94 17.83 26.20
CA HIS A 681 -25.12 17.20 25.57
C HIS A 681 -26.21 18.23 25.23
N ALA A 682 -26.36 19.31 26.02
CA ALA A 682 -27.28 20.40 25.68
C ALA A 682 -26.84 21.17 24.43
N LEU A 683 -25.53 21.38 24.25
CA LEU A 683 -24.95 21.94 23.02
C LEU A 683 -25.20 21.04 21.81
N GLN A 684 -24.91 19.74 21.93
CA GLN A 684 -25.19 18.75 20.87
C GLN A 684 -26.68 18.70 20.52
N CYS A 685 -27.56 18.63 21.52
CA CYS A 685 -29.01 18.59 21.31
C CYS A 685 -29.51 19.87 20.62
N THR A 686 -29.04 21.05 21.05
CA THR A 686 -29.43 22.32 20.41
C THR A 686 -28.90 22.44 18.98
N HIS A 687 -27.68 21.95 18.71
CA HIS A 687 -27.15 21.82 17.36
C HIS A 687 -28.05 20.95 16.47
N TYR A 688 -28.46 19.77 16.94
CA TYR A 688 -29.41 18.93 16.19
C TYR A 688 -30.78 19.61 15.97
N VAL A 689 -31.33 20.34 16.97
CA VAL A 689 -32.56 21.14 16.80
C VAL A 689 -32.40 22.14 15.66
N VAL A 690 -31.29 22.90 15.64
CA VAL A 690 -30.99 23.92 14.64
C VAL A 690 -30.85 23.29 13.24
N LEU A 691 -30.23 22.11 13.13
CA LEU A 691 -30.07 21.39 11.87
C LEU A 691 -31.40 20.83 11.32
N TRP A 692 -32.28 20.27 12.15
CA TRP A 692 -33.60 19.81 11.71
C TRP A 692 -34.53 20.98 11.34
N TYR A 693 -34.47 22.10 12.06
CA TYR A 693 -35.16 23.33 11.66
C TYR A 693 -34.65 23.87 10.31
N LEU A 694 -33.34 23.79 10.06
CA LEU A 694 -32.75 24.15 8.77
C LEU A 694 -33.16 23.18 7.65
N ALA A 695 -33.31 21.88 7.94
CA ALA A 695 -33.77 20.89 6.96
C ALA A 695 -35.23 21.13 6.51
N LYS A 696 -36.07 21.73 7.37
CA LYS A 696 -37.50 21.99 7.11
C LYS A 696 -37.85 23.40 6.61
N VAL A 697 -36.94 24.38 6.71
CA VAL A 697 -37.07 25.79 6.24
C VAL A 697 -38.48 26.39 6.39
N SER A 698 -38.83 26.78 7.61
CA SER A 698 -40.06 27.53 7.92
C SER A 698 -39.72 28.98 8.32
N GLU A 699 -40.53 29.95 7.89
CA GLU A 699 -40.23 31.40 8.02
C GLU A 699 -40.06 31.90 9.47
N GLY A 700 -40.49 31.12 10.46
CA GLY A 700 -40.36 31.45 11.89
C GLY A 700 -39.00 31.10 12.53
N SER A 701 -38.23 30.14 12.00
CA SER A 701 -37.09 29.55 12.73
C SER A 701 -35.89 30.49 12.92
N HIS A 702 -35.76 31.51 12.05
CA HIS A 702 -34.63 32.44 11.98
C HIS A 702 -34.18 32.99 13.34
N ARG A 703 -35.13 33.44 14.18
CA ARG A 703 -34.81 34.07 15.47
C ARG A 703 -34.16 33.13 16.49
N LYS A 704 -34.55 31.85 16.52
CA LYS A 704 -33.96 30.85 17.43
C LYS A 704 -32.51 30.57 17.04
N VAL A 705 -32.26 30.38 15.74
CA VAL A 705 -30.90 30.15 15.20
C VAL A 705 -29.97 31.33 15.51
N CYS A 706 -30.37 32.57 15.19
CA CYS A 706 -29.54 33.75 15.46
C CYS A 706 -29.28 33.98 16.96
N SER A 707 -30.23 33.63 17.84
CA SER A 707 -30.03 33.72 19.30
C SER A 707 -29.02 32.70 19.80
N TRP A 708 -29.01 31.48 19.25
CA TRP A 708 -28.05 30.44 19.64
C TRP A 708 -26.64 30.70 19.11
N LEU A 709 -26.52 31.21 17.87
CA LEU A 709 -25.25 31.63 17.28
C LEU A 709 -24.51 32.67 18.15
N ALA A 710 -25.23 33.56 18.83
CA ALA A 710 -24.67 34.55 19.74
C ALA A 710 -24.30 34.00 21.14
N SER A 711 -24.93 32.91 21.59
CA SER A 711 -24.63 32.25 22.88
C SER A 711 -23.51 31.21 22.76
N ILE A 712 -23.32 30.57 21.60
CA ILE A 712 -22.28 29.55 21.41
C ILE A 712 -20.89 30.14 21.15
N SER A 713 -20.80 31.39 20.68
CA SER A 713 -19.53 32.10 20.49
C SER A 713 -18.75 32.39 21.79
N SER A 714 -19.37 32.27 22.96
CA SER A 714 -18.71 32.38 24.27
C SER A 714 -18.31 31.03 24.90
N LEU A 715 -18.50 29.91 24.19
CA LEU A 715 -18.24 28.56 24.70
C LEU A 715 -17.11 27.88 23.92
N SER A 716 -15.87 28.32 24.14
CA SER A 716 -14.66 27.82 23.45
C SER A 716 -14.42 26.31 23.59
N GLN A 717 -14.92 25.69 24.67
CA GLN A 717 -14.93 24.23 24.87
C GLN A 717 -15.76 23.48 23.79
N ALA A 718 -16.67 24.16 23.10
CA ALA A 718 -17.55 23.58 22.07
C ALA A 718 -16.92 23.51 20.66
N PHE A 719 -15.59 23.64 20.54
CA PHE A 719 -14.82 23.86 19.31
C PHE A 719 -15.32 23.11 18.06
N THR A 720 -15.56 21.79 18.17
CA THR A 720 -16.01 20.94 17.07
C THR A 720 -17.38 21.34 16.54
N ILE A 721 -18.35 21.59 17.44
CA ILE A 721 -19.70 22.04 17.08
C ILE A 721 -19.61 23.43 16.46
N LEU A 722 -18.83 24.33 17.05
CA LEU A 722 -18.62 25.67 16.54
C LEU A 722 -18.03 25.67 15.11
N CYS A 723 -17.08 24.79 14.80
CA CYS A 723 -16.55 24.63 13.44
C CYS A 723 -17.60 24.11 12.45
N ASP A 724 -18.33 23.05 12.79
CA ASP A 724 -19.41 22.52 11.92
C ASP A 724 -20.52 23.59 11.71
N VAL A 725 -20.88 24.36 12.75
CA VAL A 725 -21.86 25.45 12.69
C VAL A 725 -21.40 26.61 11.81
N LEU A 726 -20.18 27.12 12.02
CA LEU A 726 -19.61 28.20 11.20
C LEU A 726 -19.52 27.81 9.73
N LEU A 727 -19.19 26.54 9.43
CA LEU A 727 -19.17 26.02 8.06
C LEU A 727 -20.59 25.95 7.46
N VAL A 728 -21.55 25.38 8.20
CA VAL A 728 -22.95 25.21 7.77
C VAL A 728 -23.65 26.54 7.53
N PHE A 729 -23.47 27.53 8.42
CA PHE A 729 -24.08 28.85 8.35
C PHE A 729 -23.22 29.90 7.62
N SER A 730 -22.16 29.48 6.94
CA SER A 730 -21.33 30.37 6.12
C SER A 730 -22.08 30.92 4.89
N HIS A 731 -21.46 31.87 4.20
CA HIS A 731 -21.91 32.40 2.91
C HIS A 731 -22.18 31.31 1.84
N GLN A 732 -21.66 30.08 2.02
CA GLN A 732 -21.94 28.94 1.15
C GLN A 732 -23.40 28.44 1.23
N MET A 733 -24.18 28.82 2.25
CA MET A 733 -25.62 28.51 2.32
C MET A 733 -26.41 28.98 1.09
N VAL A 734 -26.08 30.16 0.59
CA VAL A 734 -26.80 30.85 -0.50
C VAL A 734 -26.37 30.32 -1.88
N SER A 735 -25.17 29.72 -1.97
CA SER A 735 -24.64 29.08 -3.17
C SER A 735 -25.64 28.09 -3.79
N GLY A 736 -25.79 28.16 -5.11
CA GLY A 736 -26.72 27.29 -5.84
C GLY A 736 -28.17 27.81 -5.93
N GLY A 737 -28.44 29.06 -5.51
CA GLY A 737 -29.74 29.72 -5.71
C GLY A 737 -30.67 29.64 -4.50
N ARG A 738 -30.11 29.67 -3.29
CA ARG A 738 -30.85 29.61 -2.02
C ARG A 738 -30.91 30.98 -1.34
N GLU A 739 -31.22 32.03 -2.11
CA GLU A 739 -31.25 33.43 -1.67
C GLU A 739 -32.15 33.66 -0.43
N GLN A 740 -33.22 32.88 -0.29
CA GLN A 740 -34.08 32.86 0.91
C GLN A 740 -33.37 32.50 2.24
N LEU A 741 -32.15 31.94 2.19
CA LEU A 741 -31.33 31.62 3.37
C LEU A 741 -30.31 32.72 3.72
N GLU A 742 -30.22 33.81 2.94
CA GLU A 742 -29.33 34.94 3.23
C GLU A 742 -29.46 35.49 4.67
N PRO A 743 -30.66 35.59 5.29
CA PRO A 743 -30.81 36.02 6.68
C PRO A 743 -30.22 35.09 7.76
N LEU A 744 -29.75 33.88 7.38
CA LEU A 744 -29.08 32.92 8.26
C LEU A 744 -27.56 32.94 8.12
N VAL A 745 -27.01 33.70 7.16
CA VAL A 745 -25.56 33.74 6.93
C VAL A 745 -24.87 34.41 8.11
N TYR A 746 -24.03 33.63 8.80
CA TYR A 746 -23.16 34.07 9.87
C TYR A 746 -21.73 34.23 9.35
N SER A 747 -20.93 35.06 10.01
CA SER A 747 -19.50 35.19 9.77
C SER A 747 -18.80 35.47 11.10
N PRO A 748 -17.75 34.72 11.46
CA PRO A 748 -17.06 34.89 12.74
C PRO A 748 -16.31 36.22 12.77
N ASP A 749 -16.36 36.91 13.90
CA ASP A 749 -15.58 38.14 14.11
C ASP A 749 -14.10 37.83 14.40
N ASP A 750 -13.28 38.88 14.44
CA ASP A 750 -11.83 38.75 14.62
C ASP A 750 -11.46 38.12 15.98
N SER A 751 -12.31 38.29 17.02
CA SER A 751 -12.14 37.64 18.33
C SER A 751 -12.32 36.13 18.21
N LEU A 752 -13.46 35.70 17.68
CA LEU A 752 -13.78 34.28 17.53
C LEU A 752 -12.81 33.56 16.59
N GLN A 753 -12.36 34.22 15.52
CA GLN A 753 -11.31 33.69 14.64
C GLN A 753 -9.97 33.49 15.36
N THR A 754 -9.61 34.41 16.27
CA THR A 754 -8.39 34.34 17.09
C THR A 754 -8.49 33.26 18.16
N GLU A 755 -9.64 33.14 18.84
CA GLU A 755 -9.89 32.11 19.85
C GLU A 755 -9.87 30.70 19.26
N LEU A 756 -10.49 30.50 18.09
CA LEU A 756 -10.42 29.23 17.36
C LEU A 756 -9.00 28.88 16.90
N LEU A 757 -8.20 29.85 16.46
CA LEU A 757 -6.79 29.61 16.14
C LEU A 757 -5.98 29.26 17.39
N SER A 758 -6.21 29.98 18.49
CA SER A 758 -5.59 29.72 19.79
C SER A 758 -5.88 28.31 20.28
N PHE A 759 -7.12 27.83 20.17
CA PHE A 759 -7.49 26.46 20.53
C PHE A 759 -6.68 25.42 19.74
N ILE A 760 -6.52 25.60 18.42
CA ILE A 760 -5.68 24.73 17.59
C ILE A 760 -4.21 24.75 18.04
N LEU A 761 -3.67 25.93 18.33
CA LEU A 761 -2.28 26.06 18.78
C LEU A 761 -2.02 25.35 20.12
N HIS A 762 -2.96 25.39 21.06
CA HIS A 762 -2.80 24.76 22.38
C HIS A 762 -3.17 23.26 22.43
N HIS A 763 -4.08 22.78 21.57
CA HIS A 763 -4.61 21.41 21.66
C HIS A 763 -4.21 20.47 20.51
N VAL A 764 -3.56 20.96 19.44
CA VAL A 764 -3.07 20.14 18.32
C VAL A 764 -1.54 20.10 18.27
N PHE A 765 -0.90 21.27 18.37
CA PHE A 765 0.56 21.41 18.21
C PHE A 765 1.28 21.40 19.56
N ILE A 766 1.22 20.25 20.23
CA ILE A 766 1.88 19.94 21.51
C ILE A 766 3.20 19.21 21.21
N ASP A 767 4.25 19.41 22.01
CA ASP A 767 5.52 18.67 21.80
C ASP A 767 5.43 17.22 22.30
N GLN A 768 6.04 16.30 21.55
CA GLN A 768 5.87 14.85 21.76
C GLN A 768 6.52 14.33 23.05
N ASP A 769 7.42 15.10 23.67
CA ASP A 769 8.05 14.76 24.95
C ASP A 769 7.15 15.02 26.16
N ASP A 770 6.20 15.96 26.07
CA ASP A 770 5.30 16.34 27.18
C ASP A 770 4.16 15.33 27.41
N ASP A 771 3.79 14.53 26.41
CA ASP A 771 2.82 13.43 26.56
C ASP A 771 3.37 12.31 27.51
N ASN A 772 4.68 12.30 27.83
CA ASN A 772 5.28 11.38 28.83
C ASN A 772 5.03 11.81 30.30
N GLY A 773 4.20 12.84 30.54
CA GLY A 773 3.97 13.41 31.88
C GLY A 773 3.16 12.55 32.85
N SER A 774 2.54 11.44 32.41
CA SER A 774 1.80 10.51 33.25
C SER A 774 2.74 9.64 34.10
N THR A 775 2.82 9.92 35.40
CA THR A 775 3.64 9.15 36.34
C THR A 775 2.99 7.81 36.71
N ASP A 776 3.00 6.86 35.79
CA ASP A 776 3.03 5.44 36.11
C ASP A 776 3.85 4.68 35.06
N GLY A 777 4.69 3.74 35.51
CA GLY A 777 5.69 3.05 34.68
C GLY A 777 5.12 1.95 33.79
N GLN A 778 3.95 2.18 33.19
CA GLN A 778 3.33 1.27 32.23
C GLN A 778 3.85 1.53 30.81
N GLN A 779 3.90 0.48 30.02
CA GLN A 779 4.36 0.53 28.64
C GLN A 779 3.25 1.17 27.81
N ASP A 780 3.42 2.45 27.45
CA ASP A 780 2.41 3.27 26.76
C ASP A 780 1.75 2.53 25.60
N ASP A 781 0.42 2.46 25.64
CA ASP A 781 -0.36 1.80 24.61
C ASP A 781 -0.34 2.62 23.31
N GLU A 782 0.21 2.02 22.24
CA GLU A 782 0.23 2.61 20.91
C GLU A 782 -1.19 2.89 20.39
N ALA A 783 -2.19 2.10 20.79
CA ALA A 783 -3.59 2.33 20.41
C ALA A 783 -4.13 3.65 21.00
N ALA A 784 -3.90 3.90 22.29
CA ALA A 784 -4.29 5.14 22.95
C ALA A 784 -3.58 6.37 22.34
N LYS A 785 -2.29 6.26 22.00
CA LYS A 785 -1.54 7.31 21.31
C LYS A 785 -2.08 7.56 19.89
N ILE A 786 -2.48 6.52 19.16
CA ILE A 786 -3.14 6.64 17.84
C ILE A 786 -4.53 7.28 17.95
N GLU A 787 -5.34 6.95 18.97
CA GLU A 787 -6.65 7.58 19.17
C GLU A 787 -6.52 9.06 19.52
N ALA A 788 -5.62 9.41 20.44
CA ALA A 788 -5.31 10.79 20.78
C ALA A 788 -4.84 11.58 19.55
N LEU A 789 -3.96 10.99 18.72
CA LEU A 789 -3.56 11.57 17.45
C LEU A 789 -4.75 11.73 16.49
N HIS A 790 -5.61 10.73 16.31
CA HIS A 790 -6.81 10.84 15.48
C HIS A 790 -7.75 11.97 15.94
N LYS A 791 -7.92 12.15 17.25
CA LYS A 791 -8.66 13.28 17.84
C LYS A 791 -8.01 14.62 17.51
N ARG A 792 -6.70 14.78 17.71
CA ARG A 792 -5.93 15.99 17.35
C ARG A 792 -6.00 16.29 15.84
N ARG A 793 -5.88 15.27 14.97
CA ARG A 793 -6.04 15.38 13.50
C ARG A 793 -7.43 15.84 13.09
N ASN A 794 -8.49 15.34 13.74
CA ASN A 794 -9.87 15.72 13.45
C ASN A 794 -10.13 17.21 13.77
N LEU A 795 -9.65 17.69 14.92
CA LEU A 795 -9.71 19.11 15.31
C LEU A 795 -9.01 20.01 14.28
N LEU A 796 -7.80 19.66 13.86
CA LEU A 796 -7.07 20.41 12.82
C LEU A 796 -7.83 20.43 11.49
N ALA A 797 -8.39 19.29 11.07
CA ALA A 797 -9.20 19.20 9.86
C ALA A 797 -10.47 20.07 9.94
N ALA A 798 -11.07 20.24 11.12
CA ALA A 798 -12.21 21.13 11.34
C ALA A 798 -11.85 22.59 11.03
N TYR A 799 -10.76 23.10 11.59
CA TYR A 799 -10.31 24.48 11.35
C TYR A 799 -9.82 24.69 9.92
N CYS A 800 -9.08 23.72 9.36
CA CYS A 800 -8.63 23.77 7.97
C CYS A 800 -9.79 23.84 6.96
N LYS A 801 -10.94 23.19 7.24
CA LYS A 801 -12.16 23.36 6.43
C LYS A 801 -12.63 24.83 6.43
N LEU A 802 -12.59 25.53 7.56
CA LEU A 802 -12.98 26.96 7.64
C LEU A 802 -12.09 27.85 6.77
N ILE A 803 -10.78 27.62 6.74
CA ILE A 803 -9.84 28.31 5.84
C ILE A 803 -10.17 28.00 4.37
N ILE A 804 -10.36 26.72 4.04
CA ILE A 804 -10.59 26.25 2.66
C ILE A 804 -11.93 26.78 2.09
N TYR A 805 -12.95 26.93 2.92
CA TYR A 805 -14.24 27.48 2.51
C TYR A 805 -14.37 29.01 2.74
N ASN A 806 -13.27 29.70 3.06
CA ASN A 806 -13.22 31.15 3.28
C ASN A 806 -14.25 31.64 4.33
N VAL A 807 -14.37 30.88 5.42
CA VAL A 807 -15.20 31.21 6.60
C VAL A 807 -14.38 31.99 7.64
N VAL A 808 -13.07 31.73 7.70
CA VAL A 808 -12.07 32.52 8.42
C VAL A 808 -11.03 33.05 7.42
N GLU A 809 -10.25 34.06 7.80
CA GLU A 809 -9.22 34.61 6.93
C GLU A 809 -8.14 33.59 6.55
N MET A 810 -7.72 33.57 5.27
CA MET A 810 -6.58 32.75 4.80
C MET A 810 -5.25 33.13 5.50
N ASN A 811 -5.21 34.25 6.22
CA ASN A 811 -4.05 34.68 7.02
C ASN A 811 -3.82 33.78 8.24
N THR A 812 -4.87 33.23 8.88
CA THR A 812 -4.72 32.34 10.06
C THR A 812 -4.06 31.00 9.71
N GLY A 813 -4.08 30.63 8.42
CA GLY A 813 -3.32 29.51 7.90
C GLY A 813 -1.79 29.66 8.04
N ALA A 814 -1.26 30.87 8.32
CA ALA A 814 0.17 31.09 8.45
C ALA A 814 0.76 30.31 9.64
N ASP A 815 0.08 30.36 10.78
CA ASP A 815 0.46 29.67 12.02
C ASP A 815 0.27 28.15 11.97
N ILE A 816 -0.44 27.65 10.95
CA ILE A 816 -0.60 26.22 10.65
C ILE A 816 0.44 25.76 9.63
N PHE A 817 0.65 26.51 8.55
CA PHE A 817 1.61 26.13 7.50
C PHE A 817 3.06 26.13 8.02
N LYS A 818 3.39 26.98 8.99
CA LYS A 818 4.72 26.96 9.65
C LYS A 818 5.03 25.62 10.33
N GLN A 819 4.01 24.89 10.78
CA GLN A 819 4.13 23.61 11.47
C GLN A 819 4.37 22.40 10.53
N TYR A 820 4.30 22.59 9.21
CA TYR A 820 4.33 21.52 8.20
C TYR A 820 5.54 20.57 8.29
N MET A 821 6.69 21.04 8.77
CA MET A 821 7.87 20.18 8.99
C MET A 821 7.98 19.63 10.42
N ARG A 822 7.64 20.40 11.46
CA ARG A 822 7.71 19.95 12.86
C ARG A 822 6.78 18.76 13.11
N TYR A 823 5.59 18.81 12.54
CA TYR A 823 4.56 17.78 12.67
C TYR A 823 4.26 17.07 11.35
N TYR A 824 5.30 16.77 10.57
CA TYR A 824 5.12 16.18 9.23
C TYR A 824 4.41 14.80 9.27
N ASN A 825 4.74 13.97 10.26
CA ASN A 825 4.14 12.63 10.40
C ASN A 825 2.67 12.70 10.86
N ASP A 826 2.38 13.61 11.79
CA ASP A 826 1.08 13.70 12.47
C ASP A 826 0.04 14.45 11.63
N TYR A 827 0.45 15.56 11.01
CA TYR A 827 -0.43 16.55 10.38
C TYR A 827 -0.02 16.94 8.95
N GLY A 828 1.11 16.41 8.45
CA GLY A 828 1.73 16.89 7.20
C GLY A 828 0.82 16.78 5.97
N ASP A 829 -0.04 15.76 5.88
CA ASP A 829 -1.00 15.59 4.79
C ASP A 829 -2.16 16.60 4.84
N ILE A 830 -2.77 16.81 6.01
CA ILE A 830 -3.83 17.81 6.25
C ILE A 830 -3.29 19.21 5.92
N ILE A 831 -2.09 19.55 6.40
CA ILE A 831 -1.46 20.86 6.15
C ILE A 831 -1.11 21.00 4.65
N LYS A 832 -0.55 19.97 4.01
CA LYS A 832 -0.23 19.93 2.57
C LYS A 832 -1.45 20.11 1.68
N GLU A 833 -2.58 19.46 1.97
CA GLU A 833 -3.81 19.64 1.19
C GLU A 833 -4.47 20.99 1.48
N THR A 834 -4.37 21.53 2.70
CA THR A 834 -4.83 22.90 3.01
C THR A 834 -4.02 23.96 2.23
N MET A 835 -2.69 23.82 2.15
CA MET A 835 -1.84 24.62 1.25
C MET A 835 -2.18 24.40 -0.23
N SER A 836 -2.60 23.18 -0.61
CA SER A 836 -3.02 22.84 -1.98
C SER A 836 -4.34 23.54 -2.37
N LYS A 837 -5.33 23.54 -1.47
CA LYS A 837 -6.66 24.11 -1.68
C LYS A 837 -6.64 25.63 -1.65
N THR A 838 -5.98 26.24 -0.67
CA THR A 838 -5.79 27.71 -0.64
C THR A 838 -5.13 28.20 -1.93
N ARG A 839 -4.08 27.52 -2.43
CA ARG A 839 -3.44 27.81 -3.73
C ARG A 839 -4.34 27.59 -4.95
N GLN A 840 -5.37 26.74 -4.87
CA GLN A 840 -6.37 26.56 -5.93
C GLN A 840 -7.40 27.69 -5.94
N ILE A 841 -7.72 28.25 -4.76
CA ILE A 841 -8.70 29.33 -4.55
C ILE A 841 -8.06 30.69 -4.90
N ASP A 842 -6.99 31.08 -4.20
CA ASP A 842 -6.19 32.26 -4.50
C ASP A 842 -4.70 31.95 -4.35
N LYS A 843 -3.99 31.95 -5.48
CA LYS A 843 -2.54 31.72 -5.54
C LYS A 843 -1.74 32.84 -4.90
N ILE A 844 -2.20 34.09 -5.03
CA ILE A 844 -1.49 35.26 -4.53
C ILE A 844 -1.66 35.32 -3.02
N GLN A 845 -2.89 35.17 -2.50
CA GLN A 845 -3.11 35.16 -1.05
C GLN A 845 -2.45 33.95 -0.38
N CYS A 846 -2.52 32.75 -0.98
CA CYS A 846 -1.78 31.59 -0.48
C CYS A 846 -0.26 31.86 -0.43
N ALA A 847 0.31 32.52 -1.44
CA ALA A 847 1.72 32.89 -1.43
C ALA A 847 2.08 33.96 -0.38
N LYS A 848 1.13 34.85 -0.03
CA LYS A 848 1.24 35.77 1.11
C LYS A 848 1.22 35.03 2.44
N THR A 849 0.29 34.10 2.64
CA THR A 849 0.23 33.25 3.85
C THR A 849 1.51 32.41 4.01
N LEU A 850 2.03 31.80 2.92
CA LEU A 850 3.26 31.01 2.96
C LEU A 850 4.51 31.82 3.33
N ILE A 851 4.62 33.09 2.89
CA ILE A 851 5.74 33.93 3.31
C ILE A 851 5.54 34.48 4.73
N LEU A 852 4.30 34.72 5.16
CA LEU A 852 3.97 35.08 6.54
C LEU A 852 4.36 33.98 7.53
N SER A 853 4.13 32.70 7.21
CA SER A 853 4.61 31.56 8.01
C SER A 853 6.13 31.58 8.23
N LEU A 854 6.89 31.85 7.17
CA LEU A 854 8.34 31.93 7.24
C LEU A 854 8.81 33.18 8.00
N GLN A 855 8.07 34.29 7.90
CA GLN A 855 8.31 35.49 8.71
C GLN A 855 8.04 35.23 10.20
N GLN A 856 6.96 34.52 10.55
CA GLN A 856 6.65 34.14 11.94
C GLN A 856 7.78 33.31 12.56
N LEU A 857 8.17 32.20 11.93
CA LEU A 857 9.30 31.36 12.37
C LEU A 857 10.60 32.15 12.51
N PHE A 858 10.85 33.12 11.63
CA PHE A 858 12.04 33.95 11.69
C PHE A 858 12.01 34.95 12.87
N HIS A 859 10.84 35.45 13.29
CA HIS A 859 10.72 36.22 14.54
C HIS A 859 10.83 35.32 15.78
N GLU A 860 10.24 34.12 15.76
CA GLU A 860 10.33 33.12 16.84
C GLU A 860 11.81 32.77 17.12
N MET A 861 12.55 32.38 16.08
CA MET A 861 14.00 32.15 16.12
C MET A 861 14.79 33.39 16.61
N LEU A 862 14.41 34.61 16.18
CA LEU A 862 15.05 35.85 16.66
C LEU A 862 14.74 36.15 18.13
N SER A 863 13.59 35.72 18.65
CA SER A 863 13.22 35.88 20.06
C SER A 863 13.98 34.90 20.97
N GLU A 864 14.29 33.71 20.47
CA GLU A 864 15.04 32.67 21.20
C GLU A 864 16.56 32.88 21.13
N LEU A 865 17.11 33.09 19.92
CA LEU A 865 18.55 33.12 19.65
C LEU A 865 19.12 34.55 19.58
N GLY A 866 18.26 35.57 19.53
CA GLY A 866 18.65 36.96 19.43
C GLY A 866 19.20 37.37 18.05
N THR A 867 19.52 38.66 17.93
CA THR A 867 19.90 39.31 16.65
C THR A 867 21.27 38.91 16.08
N GLY A 868 22.03 38.09 16.82
CA GLY A 868 23.37 37.61 16.45
C GLY A 868 23.44 36.11 16.17
N PHE A 869 22.31 35.47 15.86
CA PHE A 869 22.21 34.04 15.60
C PHE A 869 23.13 33.57 14.44
N ASP A 870 23.57 32.32 14.50
CA ASP A 870 24.34 31.72 13.42
C ASP A 870 23.45 31.26 12.26
N ARG A 871 23.84 31.59 11.02
CA ARG A 871 23.16 31.14 9.79
C ARG A 871 23.45 29.69 9.42
N SER A 872 24.41 29.02 10.07
CA SER A 872 24.55 27.55 10.05
C SER A 872 23.78 26.82 11.15
N SER A 873 23.05 27.53 12.03
CA SER A 873 22.22 26.89 13.06
C SER A 873 21.13 25.99 12.47
N SER A 874 20.79 24.92 13.20
CA SER A 874 19.71 23.99 12.85
C SER A 874 18.36 24.70 12.68
N ALA A 875 18.04 25.66 13.55
CA ALA A 875 16.82 26.46 13.46
C ALA A 875 16.73 27.23 12.13
N PHE A 876 17.75 28.02 11.77
CA PHE A 876 17.75 28.77 10.51
C PHE A 876 17.75 27.86 9.28
N CYS A 877 18.53 26.78 9.31
CA CYS A 877 18.54 25.76 8.26
C CYS A 877 17.17 25.07 8.09
N GLY A 878 16.44 24.81 9.18
CA GLY A 878 15.09 24.25 9.17
C GLY A 878 14.07 25.17 8.50
N ILE A 879 14.08 26.46 8.82
CA ILE A 879 13.21 27.46 8.16
C ILE A 879 13.54 27.55 6.66
N LYS A 880 14.82 27.46 6.29
CA LYS A 880 15.27 27.45 4.90
C LYS A 880 14.85 26.20 4.13
N GLU A 881 14.92 25.01 4.73
CA GLU A 881 14.41 23.76 4.15
C GLU A 881 12.87 23.81 3.99
N LEU A 882 12.14 24.39 4.96
CA LEU A 882 10.70 24.62 4.84
C LEU A 882 10.38 25.55 3.65
N ALA A 883 11.15 26.64 3.48
CA ALA A 883 11.03 27.53 2.32
C ALA A 883 11.32 26.81 0.99
N ARG A 884 12.31 25.92 0.94
CA ARG A 884 12.57 25.06 -0.22
C ARG A 884 11.39 24.14 -0.51
N ARG A 885 10.78 23.52 0.51
CA ARG A 885 9.56 22.69 0.35
C ARG A 885 8.37 23.52 -0.14
N PHE A 886 8.14 24.71 0.40
CA PHE A 886 7.11 25.64 -0.07
C PHE A 886 7.34 26.07 -1.52
N SER A 887 8.59 26.35 -1.92
CA SER A 887 8.97 26.68 -3.29
C SER A 887 8.55 25.59 -4.30
N LEU A 888 8.68 24.31 -3.94
CA LEU A 888 8.23 23.19 -4.78
C LEU A 888 6.70 23.19 -5.05
N THR A 889 5.87 23.71 -4.13
CA THR A 889 4.40 23.70 -4.27
C THR A 889 3.86 24.50 -5.46
N PHE A 890 4.65 25.46 -5.98
CA PHE A 890 4.32 26.22 -7.18
C PHE A 890 4.53 25.45 -8.49
N GLY A 891 5.05 24.22 -8.43
CA GLY A 891 5.17 23.30 -9.57
C GLY A 891 6.25 23.69 -10.58
N LEU A 892 6.02 23.34 -11.86
CA LEU A 892 6.89 23.62 -13.00
C LEU A 892 6.31 24.66 -13.98
N ASP A 893 5.00 24.88 -13.96
CA ASP A 893 4.31 25.85 -14.83
C ASP A 893 4.44 27.27 -14.26
N GLN A 894 5.63 27.87 -14.44
CA GLN A 894 5.96 29.21 -13.96
C GLN A 894 4.97 30.28 -14.49
N VAL A 895 4.32 30.07 -15.64
CA VAL A 895 3.35 31.01 -16.20
C VAL A 895 2.07 31.05 -15.37
N LYS A 896 1.63 29.91 -14.82
CA LYS A 896 0.43 29.83 -13.96
C LYS A 896 0.62 30.33 -12.53
N THR A 897 1.86 30.52 -12.08
CA THR A 897 2.21 30.93 -10.69
C THR A 897 3.00 32.24 -10.61
N ARG A 898 3.40 32.80 -11.76
CA ARG A 898 4.15 34.05 -11.96
C ARG A 898 3.83 35.15 -10.94
N ASP A 899 2.59 35.63 -10.93
CA ASP A 899 2.20 36.82 -10.15
C ASP A 899 2.22 36.57 -8.64
N ALA A 900 1.95 35.33 -8.22
CA ALA A 900 2.00 34.90 -6.82
C ALA A 900 3.45 34.84 -6.31
N ILE A 901 4.35 34.23 -7.08
CA ILE A 901 5.79 34.18 -6.75
C ILE A 901 6.37 35.61 -6.76
N ALA A 902 6.00 36.44 -7.74
CA ALA A 902 6.41 37.83 -7.81
C ALA A 902 5.85 38.70 -6.66
N MET A 903 4.74 38.32 -6.03
CA MET A 903 4.23 38.96 -4.81
C MET A 903 4.99 38.48 -3.57
N LEU A 904 5.18 37.17 -3.40
CA LEU A 904 5.97 36.56 -2.33
C LEU A 904 7.37 37.19 -2.22
N HIS A 905 8.02 37.46 -3.36
CA HIS A 905 9.31 38.14 -3.39
C HIS A 905 9.25 39.64 -3.01
N LYS A 906 8.12 40.33 -3.16
CA LYS A 906 7.98 41.73 -2.69
C LYS A 906 7.78 41.77 -1.18
N ASP A 907 6.80 41.03 -0.68
CA ASP A 907 6.51 40.91 0.75
C ASP A 907 7.75 40.46 1.55
N GLY A 908 8.52 39.51 1.02
CA GLY A 908 9.79 39.07 1.61
C GLY A 908 10.92 40.10 1.55
N ILE A 909 10.98 40.95 0.52
CA ILE A 909 11.92 42.09 0.46
C ILE A 909 11.49 43.16 1.47
N GLU A 910 10.22 43.54 1.49
CA GLU A 910 9.67 44.54 2.42
C GLU A 910 9.91 44.12 3.87
N PHE A 911 9.75 42.84 4.20
CA PHE A 911 10.09 42.31 5.51
C PHE A 911 11.59 42.41 5.85
N ALA A 912 12.48 42.02 4.92
CA ALA A 912 13.93 42.02 5.12
C ALA A 912 14.53 43.43 5.37
N PHE A 913 13.84 44.49 4.93
CA PHE A 913 14.23 45.89 5.13
C PHE A 913 13.28 46.67 6.06
N LYS A 914 12.32 45.99 6.72
CA LYS A 914 11.31 46.62 7.58
C LYS A 914 11.94 47.36 8.76
N GLU A 915 12.85 46.70 9.47
CA GLU A 915 13.48 47.23 10.68
C GLU A 915 14.95 47.62 10.41
N PRO A 916 15.38 48.85 10.76
CA PRO A 916 16.74 49.33 10.54
C PRO A 916 17.76 48.58 11.42
N SER A 917 19.05 48.80 11.17
CA SER A 917 20.09 48.12 11.95
C SER A 917 20.09 48.58 13.43
N PRO A 918 20.02 47.66 14.41
CA PRO A 918 20.15 48.01 15.82
C PRO A 918 21.56 48.52 16.18
N GLN A 919 22.54 48.37 15.27
CA GLN A 919 23.92 48.82 15.41
C GLN A 919 24.20 50.15 14.69
N GLY A 920 23.17 50.85 14.18
CA GLY A 920 23.29 52.17 13.56
C GLY A 920 23.61 52.18 12.07
N GLU A 921 23.80 53.38 11.51
CA GLU A 921 24.01 53.59 10.07
C GLU A 921 25.26 52.86 9.54
N GLY A 922 25.10 52.15 8.42
CA GLY A 922 26.17 51.38 7.76
C GLY A 922 26.22 49.88 8.11
N ASN A 923 25.54 49.46 9.18
CA ASN A 923 25.37 48.06 9.57
C ASN A 923 24.14 47.40 8.89
N PRO A 924 24.07 46.06 8.79
CA PRO A 924 22.97 45.37 8.12
C PRO A 924 21.61 45.57 8.84
N PRO A 925 20.49 45.70 8.08
CA PRO A 925 19.13 45.67 8.63
C PRO A 925 18.86 44.42 9.46
N LEU A 926 17.97 44.53 10.46
CA LEU A 926 17.71 43.46 11.44
C LEU A 926 17.29 42.13 10.79
N HIS A 927 16.51 42.20 9.70
CA HIS A 927 15.96 41.02 9.02
C HIS A 927 16.71 40.62 7.74
N LEU A 928 17.92 41.16 7.49
CA LEU A 928 18.62 40.96 6.21
C LEU A 928 18.88 39.48 5.89
N ALA A 929 19.09 38.64 6.91
CA ALA A 929 19.28 37.20 6.76
C ALA A 929 18.07 36.46 6.15
N PHE A 930 16.86 37.03 6.24
CA PHE A 930 15.67 36.47 5.59
C PHE A 930 15.80 36.35 4.07
N LEU A 931 16.70 37.12 3.45
CA LEU A 931 16.97 37.01 2.01
C LEU A 931 17.62 35.67 1.60
N ASP A 932 18.34 34.99 2.50
CA ASP A 932 18.83 33.63 2.24
C ASP A 932 17.68 32.60 2.21
N ILE A 933 16.65 32.78 3.04
CA ILE A 933 15.42 31.97 3.02
C ILE A 933 14.61 32.28 1.75
N LEU A 934 14.44 33.57 1.43
CA LEU A 934 13.73 34.03 0.23
C LEU A 934 14.41 33.58 -1.09
N SER A 935 15.71 33.25 -1.04
CA SER A 935 16.47 32.80 -2.20
C SER A 935 15.96 31.45 -2.76
N GLU A 936 15.37 30.57 -1.95
CA GLU A 936 14.84 29.26 -2.39
C GLU A 936 13.67 29.39 -3.39
N PHE A 937 12.91 30.48 -3.31
CA PHE A 937 11.83 30.80 -4.26
C PHE A 937 12.34 31.40 -5.58
N SER A 938 13.56 31.94 -5.59
CA SER A 938 14.13 32.61 -6.77
C SER A 938 14.36 31.66 -7.97
N SER A 939 14.36 30.35 -7.74
CA SER A 939 14.38 29.31 -8.78
C SER A 939 13.08 29.25 -9.60
N LYS A 940 11.96 29.72 -9.03
CA LYS A 940 10.61 29.68 -9.64
C LYS A 940 10.23 30.95 -10.40
N LEU A 941 10.95 32.06 -10.21
CA LEU A 941 10.78 33.30 -10.98
C LEU A 941 11.23 33.12 -12.44
N MET A 942 10.39 33.55 -13.40
CA MET A 942 10.78 33.64 -14.81
C MET A 942 11.88 34.71 -15.01
N ARG A 943 12.70 34.57 -16.05
CA ARG A 943 13.81 35.50 -16.40
C ARG A 943 13.38 36.97 -16.54
N GLN A 944 12.12 37.25 -16.89
CA GLN A 944 11.56 38.61 -16.93
C GLN A 944 11.27 39.17 -15.53
N ASP A 945 10.73 38.35 -14.64
CA ASP A 945 10.31 38.77 -13.30
C ASP A 945 11.50 38.87 -12.35
N LYS A 946 12.56 38.07 -12.55
CA LYS A 946 13.84 38.28 -11.86
C LYS A 946 14.36 39.71 -12.01
N ARG A 947 14.25 40.31 -13.20
CA ARG A 947 14.60 41.74 -13.43
C ARG A 947 13.64 42.68 -12.71
N THR A 948 12.34 42.37 -12.70
CA THR A 948 11.32 43.19 -12.03
C THR A 948 11.47 43.18 -10.51
N VAL A 949 11.79 42.03 -9.91
CA VAL A 949 12.08 41.86 -8.48
C VAL A 949 13.42 42.51 -8.12
N HIS A 950 14.45 42.43 -8.98
CA HIS A 950 15.69 43.17 -8.80
C HIS A 950 15.46 44.70 -8.76
N MET A 951 14.69 45.24 -9.71
CA MET A 951 14.29 46.65 -9.72
C MET A 951 13.37 47.05 -8.55
N TYR A 952 12.83 46.08 -7.81
CA TYR A 952 12.14 46.32 -6.54
C TYR A 952 13.12 46.36 -5.37
N LEU A 953 14.03 45.40 -5.29
CA LEU A 953 15.14 45.35 -4.32
C LEU A 953 15.99 46.63 -4.35
N GLU A 954 16.27 47.16 -5.55
CA GLU A 954 16.98 48.43 -5.79
C GLU A 954 16.30 49.68 -5.19
N ARG A 955 15.08 49.58 -4.67
CA ARG A 955 14.40 50.66 -3.93
C ARG A 955 14.73 50.69 -2.44
N PHE A 956 15.19 49.56 -1.89
CA PHE A 956 15.47 49.38 -0.45
C PHE A 956 16.97 49.35 -0.16
N MET A 957 17.78 48.81 -1.07
CA MET A 957 19.24 48.82 -0.94
C MET A 957 19.84 50.17 -1.36
N THR A 958 20.74 50.72 -0.53
CA THR A 958 21.53 51.91 -0.90
C THR A 958 22.75 51.53 -1.73
N PHE A 959 23.35 52.51 -2.40
CA PHE A 959 24.62 52.32 -3.13
C PHE A 959 25.76 51.83 -2.22
N GLN A 960 25.79 52.23 -0.95
CA GLN A 960 26.77 51.73 0.02
C GLN A 960 26.55 50.25 0.33
N MET A 961 25.31 49.83 0.58
CA MET A 961 24.95 48.42 0.84
C MET A 961 25.31 47.51 -0.34
N ALA A 962 25.20 48.01 -1.58
CA ALA A 962 25.61 47.28 -2.79
C ALA A 962 27.13 47.01 -2.89
N LEU A 963 27.94 47.79 -2.18
CA LEU A 963 29.41 47.70 -2.17
C LEU A 963 29.97 46.85 -1.02
N GLN A 964 29.20 46.62 0.05
CA GLN A 964 29.66 45.81 1.20
C GLN A 964 29.96 44.36 0.81
N ARG A 965 30.96 43.75 1.45
CA ARG A 965 31.44 42.39 1.14
C ARG A 965 31.66 41.48 2.35
N ASP A 966 31.43 41.99 3.56
CA ASP A 966 31.58 41.21 4.79
C ASP A 966 30.49 40.12 4.90
N ASP A 967 30.76 39.05 5.65
CA ASP A 967 29.87 37.87 5.71
C ASP A 967 28.45 38.16 6.23
N CYS A 968 28.27 39.24 6.99
CA CYS A 968 26.95 39.71 7.43
C CYS A 968 26.08 40.29 6.30
N TRP A 969 26.69 40.69 5.17
CA TRP A 969 26.00 41.14 3.96
C TRP A 969 25.80 40.03 2.92
N LEU A 970 26.35 38.83 3.15
CA LEU A 970 26.23 37.69 2.25
C LEU A 970 24.78 37.34 1.84
N PRO A 971 23.74 37.41 2.71
CA PRO A 971 22.35 37.14 2.30
C PRO A 971 21.87 38.03 1.15
N LEU A 972 22.22 39.33 1.19
CA LEU A 972 21.89 40.29 0.14
C LEU A 972 22.67 39.98 -1.15
N ILE A 973 23.93 39.59 -1.04
CA ILE A 973 24.79 39.24 -2.18
C ILE A 973 24.24 37.97 -2.87
N SER A 974 23.97 36.90 -2.11
CA SER A 974 23.41 35.64 -2.59
C SER A 974 22.06 35.85 -3.28
N TYR A 975 21.13 36.57 -2.65
CA TYR A 975 19.82 36.84 -3.20
C TYR A 975 19.86 37.73 -4.46
N ARG A 976 20.72 38.76 -4.49
CA ARG A 976 20.90 39.58 -5.69
C ARG A 976 21.50 38.75 -6.83
N ASN A 977 22.46 37.87 -6.53
CA ASN A 977 23.07 36.98 -7.51
C ASN A 977 22.06 35.98 -8.10
N SER A 978 21.17 35.38 -7.30
CA SER A 978 20.16 34.43 -7.82
C SER A 978 19.11 35.10 -8.73
N LEU A 979 18.89 36.41 -8.57
CA LEU A 979 18.11 37.25 -9.50
C LEU A 979 18.92 37.64 -10.75
N GLN A 980 20.22 37.91 -10.61
CA GLN A 980 21.11 38.31 -11.71
C GLN A 980 21.63 37.15 -12.58
N ALA A 981 21.62 35.90 -12.09
CA ALA A 981 22.12 34.69 -12.75
C ALA A 981 21.32 34.21 -13.99
N GLY A 982 20.69 35.14 -14.70
CA GLY A 982 20.12 34.98 -16.04
C GLY A 982 20.48 36.16 -16.95
N GLY A 983 21.64 36.79 -16.72
CA GLY A 983 22.16 37.92 -17.48
C GLY A 983 22.54 37.54 -18.91
N ASP A 984 23.81 37.16 -19.11
CA ASP A 984 24.48 37.14 -20.41
C ASP A 984 25.17 35.81 -20.71
N ASP A 985 24.63 35.05 -21.68
CA ASP A 985 25.40 34.26 -22.66
C ASP A 985 24.47 33.80 -23.81
N ASP A 986 23.96 34.76 -24.60
CA ASP A 986 22.96 34.47 -25.65
C ASP A 986 22.86 35.56 -26.73
N THR A 987 23.96 36.29 -27.01
CA THR A 987 23.96 37.46 -27.91
C THR A 987 25.00 37.42 -29.04
N MET A 988 25.20 36.24 -29.65
CA MET A 988 25.93 36.08 -30.91
C MET A 988 25.16 35.26 -31.96
N SER A 989 23.98 35.74 -32.41
CA SER A 989 23.55 35.79 -33.84
C SER A 989 22.03 35.97 -34.06
N VAL A 990 21.53 37.21 -34.13
CA VAL A 990 20.17 37.49 -34.67
C VAL A 990 20.12 38.73 -35.58
N VAL A 991 20.76 38.65 -36.75
CA VAL A 991 20.50 39.53 -37.92
C VAL A 991 20.77 38.74 -39.21
N SER A 992 19.88 38.62 -40.20
CA SER A 992 18.43 38.88 -40.19
C SER A 992 17.70 38.20 -41.37
N GLY A 993 16.46 37.77 -41.11
CA GLY A 993 15.32 37.92 -42.02
C GLY A 993 15.19 36.93 -43.19
N TYR A 994 14.04 36.82 -43.86
CA TYR A 994 12.70 37.42 -43.68
C TYR A 994 11.73 36.44 -44.42
N SER A 995 10.46 36.20 -44.05
CA SER A 995 9.45 37.13 -43.56
C SER A 995 8.21 36.42 -42.98
N SER A 996 7.59 37.04 -41.96
CA SER A 996 6.15 37.30 -41.71
C SER A 996 5.03 36.26 -42.05
N ARG A 997 3.85 36.30 -41.41
CA ARG A 997 3.23 37.35 -40.58
C ARG A 997 2.26 36.78 -39.51
N GLY A 998 1.97 37.59 -38.49
CA GLY A 998 1.18 37.24 -37.29
C GLY A 998 -0.30 36.85 -37.53
N SER A 999 -1.08 36.37 -36.54
CA SER A 999 -1.17 36.62 -35.07
C SER A 999 -2.48 37.36 -34.71
N SER A 1000 -3.00 37.15 -33.50
CA SER A 1000 -4.06 37.93 -32.81
C SER A 1000 -5.54 37.74 -33.24
N VAL A 1001 -6.59 37.83 -32.40
CA VAL A 1001 -6.81 37.61 -30.94
C VAL A 1001 -8.33 37.36 -30.69
N ARG A 1002 -8.67 36.44 -29.77
CA ARG A 1002 -9.85 36.34 -28.85
C ARG A 1002 -11.08 37.27 -29.04
N SER A 1003 -12.28 36.72 -29.32
CA SER A 1003 -13.60 37.21 -28.81
C SER A 1003 -14.81 36.30 -29.20
N LYS A 1004 -15.98 36.49 -28.55
CA LYS A 1004 -17.30 35.85 -28.84
C LYS A 1004 -18.36 36.94 -29.12
N LYS A 1005 -19.22 36.80 -30.16
CA LYS A 1005 -20.71 36.97 -30.12
C LYS A 1005 -21.41 37.10 -31.50
N ILE A 1006 -22.50 36.34 -31.69
CA ILE A 1006 -23.81 36.71 -32.29
C ILE A 1006 -23.96 36.92 -33.84
N LYS A 1007 -25.15 36.53 -34.33
CA LYS A 1007 -25.90 36.76 -35.62
C LYS A 1007 -25.36 37.81 -36.62
N ALA A 1008 -25.58 37.74 -37.96
CA ALA A 1008 -26.68 37.08 -38.70
C ALA A 1008 -26.39 36.75 -40.21
N ALA A 1009 -27.18 35.81 -40.76
CA ALA A 1009 -27.79 35.75 -42.11
C ALA A 1009 -27.00 35.89 -43.45
N THR A 1010 -27.01 34.77 -44.22
CA THR A 1010 -27.25 34.65 -45.70
C THR A 1010 -26.26 35.23 -46.75
N PRO A 1011 -26.24 34.70 -48.00
CA PRO A 1011 -26.48 33.32 -48.47
C PRO A 1011 -25.47 32.81 -49.55
N THR A 1012 -25.69 31.57 -50.05
CA THR A 1012 -25.11 30.96 -51.30
C THR A 1012 -23.58 30.71 -51.38
N ALA A 1013 -23.06 29.62 -51.98
CA ALA A 1013 -23.68 28.36 -52.42
C ALA A 1013 -22.65 27.21 -52.64
N THR A 1014 -23.13 25.97 -52.50
CA THR A 1014 -22.72 24.72 -53.22
C THR A 1014 -21.27 24.14 -53.18
N VAL A 1015 -21.18 22.95 -52.56
CA VAL A 1015 -20.71 21.65 -53.16
C VAL A 1015 -19.24 21.16 -53.01
N ALA A 1016 -19.15 19.87 -52.63
CA ALA A 1016 -18.09 18.84 -52.84
C ALA A 1016 -16.68 18.95 -52.22
N ALA A 1017 -16.53 18.31 -51.05
CA ALA A 1017 -15.82 17.03 -50.85
C ALA A 1017 -14.36 16.76 -51.33
N ALA A 1018 -13.59 16.20 -50.37
CA ALA A 1018 -12.67 15.05 -50.49
C ALA A 1018 -11.14 15.23 -50.73
N LYS A 1019 -10.40 14.79 -49.71
CA LYS A 1019 -9.16 13.97 -49.72
C LYS A 1019 -7.85 14.51 -50.35
N ARG A 1020 -6.90 14.79 -49.44
CA ARG A 1020 -5.49 14.33 -49.40
C ARG A 1020 -4.81 13.87 -50.71
N LYS A 1021 -3.60 14.39 -50.92
CA LYS A 1021 -2.41 13.53 -51.15
C LYS A 1021 -1.14 14.17 -50.61
N LEU A 1022 -0.22 13.34 -50.12
CA LEU A 1022 1.20 13.65 -49.89
C LEU A 1022 1.96 13.47 -51.24
N PRO A 1023 3.24 13.88 -51.32
CA PRO A 1023 4.31 12.91 -51.02
C PRO A 1023 5.45 13.48 -50.15
N GLU A 1024 6.36 12.58 -49.77
CA GLU A 1024 7.57 12.81 -48.95
C GLU A 1024 8.77 13.34 -49.77
N GLY A 1025 9.91 13.55 -49.10
CA GLY A 1025 11.21 13.24 -49.70
C GLY A 1025 12.25 14.35 -49.73
N SER A 1026 13.04 14.50 -48.66
CA SER A 1026 14.38 15.11 -48.75
C SER A 1026 15.40 14.05 -49.24
N SER A 1027 16.53 14.49 -49.78
CA SER A 1027 17.62 13.57 -50.14
C SER A 1027 18.97 14.28 -50.26
N ARG A 1028 20.04 13.61 -49.80
CA ARG A 1028 21.46 13.75 -50.26
C ARG A 1028 22.22 15.06 -49.95
N THR A 1029 23.55 15.11 -49.73
CA THR A 1029 24.56 14.12 -49.24
C THR A 1029 25.93 14.82 -48.97
N ARG A 1030 26.81 14.16 -48.19
CA ARG A 1030 28.31 14.09 -48.32
C ARG A 1030 29.26 15.24 -47.89
N HIS A 1031 30.12 14.88 -46.90
CA HIS A 1031 31.61 14.88 -46.88
C HIS A 1031 32.50 16.15 -46.67
N GLN A 1032 33.66 15.85 -46.05
CA GLN A 1032 35.04 16.41 -46.21
C GLN A 1032 35.68 17.38 -45.17
N SER A 1033 36.17 16.79 -44.05
CA SER A 1033 37.61 16.66 -43.64
C SER A 1033 38.54 17.85 -43.29
N MET A 1034 39.33 17.64 -42.20
CA MET A 1034 40.63 18.26 -41.80
C MET A 1034 40.54 19.70 -41.20
N GLN A 1035 41.42 20.17 -40.28
CA GLN A 1035 42.73 19.67 -39.79
C GLN A 1035 43.03 20.09 -38.31
N THR A 1036 44.15 19.64 -37.70
CA THR A 1036 44.55 19.81 -36.26
C THR A 1036 45.60 20.92 -35.99
N PRO A 1037 45.83 21.34 -34.72
CA PRO A 1037 46.89 20.80 -33.80
C PRO A 1037 46.36 20.41 -32.38
N VAL A 1038 46.89 19.49 -31.53
CA VAL A 1038 48.27 19.14 -31.03
C VAL A 1038 48.74 20.11 -29.91
N MET A 1039 49.18 19.79 -28.66
CA MET A 1039 49.76 18.60 -27.94
C MET A 1039 49.38 18.69 -26.39
N MET A 1040 49.16 17.63 -25.56
CA MET A 1040 50.05 16.67 -24.81
C MET A 1040 50.78 17.21 -23.52
N PRO A 1041 51.27 16.38 -22.54
CA PRO A 1041 50.74 15.10 -21.97
C PRO A 1041 51.03 14.79 -20.45
N SER A 1042 50.34 13.77 -19.86
CA SER A 1042 50.82 12.61 -18.99
C SER A 1042 51.76 12.81 -17.75
N PRO A 1043 52.06 11.79 -16.86
CA PRO A 1043 51.86 10.32 -16.93
C PRO A 1043 51.38 9.55 -15.64
N HIS A 1044 51.40 8.21 -15.70
CA HIS A 1044 51.11 7.23 -14.60
C HIS A 1044 52.38 6.43 -14.17
N LEU A 1045 52.31 5.53 -13.15
CA LEU A 1045 52.56 4.06 -13.25
C LEU A 1045 52.81 3.27 -11.92
N THR A 1046 52.35 1.99 -11.89
CA THR A 1046 52.91 0.73 -11.28
C THR A 1046 53.09 0.45 -9.75
N SER A 1047 52.29 -0.53 -9.25
CA SER A 1047 52.67 -1.94 -8.91
C SER A 1047 53.31 -2.40 -7.56
N THR A 1048 52.88 -3.62 -7.16
CA THR A 1048 53.60 -4.74 -6.45
C THR A 1048 53.42 -4.98 -4.92
N MET A 1049 53.73 -6.21 -4.47
CA MET A 1049 53.35 -6.88 -3.20
C MET A 1049 54.45 -6.84 -2.11
N MET A 1050 54.09 -7.01 -0.82
CA MET A 1050 54.61 -8.10 0.08
C MET A 1050 54.10 -8.04 1.55
N ARG A 1051 54.50 -9.04 2.36
CA ARG A 1051 54.16 -9.28 3.79
C ARG A 1051 54.75 -8.25 4.78
N GLY A 1052 54.21 -8.21 6.01
CA GLY A 1052 54.81 -7.57 7.21
C GLY A 1052 55.98 -8.38 7.82
N PRO A 1053 56.27 -8.35 9.15
CA PRO A 1053 55.49 -7.82 10.29
C PRO A 1053 56.29 -6.87 11.23
N GLY A 1054 55.77 -6.56 12.45
CA GLY A 1054 56.63 -6.43 13.64
C GLY A 1054 56.55 -5.18 14.54
N ASP A 1055 55.67 -5.24 15.55
CA ASP A 1055 56.00 -5.14 17.00
C ASP A 1055 56.41 -3.79 17.69
N MET A 1056 56.11 -3.71 19.00
CA MET A 1056 56.67 -2.84 20.07
C MET A 1056 56.40 -1.29 20.05
N ARG A 1057 56.16 -0.57 21.18
CA ARG A 1057 55.95 -0.91 22.61
C ARG A 1057 55.62 0.34 23.47
N GLU A 1058 54.91 0.17 24.61
CA GLU A 1058 54.90 1.06 25.82
C GLU A 1058 54.39 2.53 25.65
N GLU A 1059 53.96 3.29 26.68
CA GLU A 1059 54.10 3.13 28.15
C GLU A 1059 52.91 3.77 28.96
N ALA A 1060 52.96 3.63 30.30
CA ALA A 1060 52.43 4.59 31.32
C ALA A 1060 51.00 4.49 31.95
N LYS A 1061 50.86 3.53 32.88
CA LYS A 1061 50.65 3.74 34.36
C LYS A 1061 49.30 4.26 34.96
N ARG A 1062 48.92 3.57 36.07
CA ARG A 1062 47.95 3.90 37.18
C ARG A 1062 46.45 3.70 36.88
N GLY A 1063 45.64 2.99 37.70
CA GLY A 1063 45.93 1.97 38.74
C GLY A 1063 45.18 2.12 40.09
N ARG A 1064 44.86 0.97 40.74
CA ARG A 1064 44.28 0.77 42.10
C ARG A 1064 42.79 1.19 42.28
N ASP A 1065 41.97 0.56 43.12
CA ASP A 1065 42.08 -0.67 43.96
C ASP A 1065 40.66 -1.19 44.33
N ASP A 1066 40.56 -2.43 44.82
CA ASP A 1066 39.54 -2.93 45.80
C ASP A 1066 38.04 -3.02 45.40
N SER A 1067 37.20 -3.94 45.94
CA SER A 1067 37.45 -5.19 46.70
C SER A 1067 36.19 -6.09 46.84
N TYR A 1068 36.42 -7.30 47.36
CA TYR A 1068 35.52 -8.14 48.21
C TYR A 1068 34.68 -9.31 47.61
N MET A 1069 34.30 -10.25 48.50
CA MET A 1069 33.91 -11.65 48.24
C MET A 1069 32.82 -12.20 49.19
N GLY A 1070 32.09 -13.26 48.76
CA GLY A 1070 31.23 -14.14 49.58
C GLY A 1070 30.08 -14.76 48.76
N VAL A 1071 30.02 -16.01 48.27
CA VAL A 1071 30.50 -17.37 48.64
C VAL A 1071 29.44 -18.22 49.42
N TYR A 1072 29.32 -19.51 49.06
CA TYR A 1072 28.49 -20.62 49.64
C TYR A 1072 27.03 -20.76 49.11
N ALA A 1073 26.46 -21.97 48.87
CA ALA A 1073 27.01 -23.34 48.84
C ALA A 1073 26.14 -24.38 48.03
N LEU A 1074 26.77 -25.53 47.73
CA LEU A 1074 26.29 -26.81 47.10
C LEU A 1074 25.61 -27.76 48.13
N PRO A 1075 25.24 -29.05 47.85
CA PRO A 1075 25.30 -29.91 46.63
C PRO A 1075 23.87 -30.41 46.22
N SER A 1076 23.48 -31.64 45.79
CA SER A 1076 24.09 -32.99 45.62
C SER A 1076 23.13 -33.89 44.77
N ASP A 1077 23.48 -35.07 44.20
CA ASP A 1077 24.73 -35.63 43.66
C ASP A 1077 24.47 -36.97 42.90
N SER A 1078 25.21 -37.24 41.81
CA SER A 1078 25.53 -38.58 41.24
C SER A 1078 24.44 -39.39 40.46
N GLN A 1079 24.73 -40.37 39.58
CA GLN A 1079 25.96 -41.19 39.36
C GLN A 1079 26.27 -41.53 37.86
N HIS A 1080 27.57 -41.51 37.51
CA HIS A 1080 28.38 -42.52 36.75
C HIS A 1080 27.96 -43.06 35.35
N ARG A 1081 28.88 -43.40 34.41
CA ARG A 1081 30.36 -43.23 34.26
C ARG A 1081 30.84 -43.65 32.84
N ARG A 1082 31.80 -42.89 32.27
CA ARG A 1082 32.90 -43.28 31.30
C ARG A 1082 32.53 -44.04 30.01
N GLY A 1083 33.12 -43.78 28.83
CA GLY A 1083 34.26 -42.95 28.39
C GLY A 1083 34.63 -43.34 26.93
N THR A 1084 35.59 -42.80 26.18
CA THR A 1084 36.59 -41.69 26.34
C THR A 1084 37.26 -41.42 24.98
N GLY A 1085 37.54 -40.15 24.62
CA GLY A 1085 38.29 -39.74 23.41
C GLY A 1085 37.68 -38.46 22.79
N LEU A 1086 38.24 -37.25 22.99
CA LEU A 1086 39.34 -36.61 22.22
C LEU A 1086 38.92 -36.26 20.77
N MET A 1087 38.99 -35.00 20.28
CA MET A 1087 39.58 -33.74 20.78
C MET A 1087 38.84 -32.50 20.18
N GLU A 1088 38.99 -31.33 20.84
CA GLU A 1088 39.11 -29.94 20.30
C GLU A 1088 38.14 -29.43 19.20
N GLU A 1089 37.58 -28.21 19.26
CA GLU A 1089 37.50 -27.15 20.29
C GLU A 1089 36.34 -26.20 19.91
N ASP A 1090 35.78 -25.44 20.86
CA ASP A 1090 34.55 -24.64 20.66
C ASP A 1090 34.81 -23.18 20.21
N GLU A 1091 33.96 -22.65 19.30
CA GLU A 1091 33.72 -21.21 19.13
C GLU A 1091 32.23 -20.91 19.38
N GLU A 1092 31.92 -20.22 20.47
CA GLU A 1092 30.55 -19.77 20.78
C GLU A 1092 30.16 -18.55 19.92
N PRO A 1093 28.91 -18.46 19.42
CA PRO A 1093 28.44 -17.27 18.72
C PRO A 1093 28.17 -16.13 19.71
N ILE A 1094 28.76 -14.96 19.45
CA ILE A 1094 28.48 -13.74 20.21
C ILE A 1094 27.02 -13.33 20.00
N VAL A 1095 26.29 -13.14 21.10
CA VAL A 1095 24.99 -12.46 21.11
C VAL A 1095 25.27 -10.96 21.16
N GLU A 1096 24.95 -10.25 20.07
CA GLU A 1096 24.90 -8.77 20.08
C GLU A 1096 23.46 -8.31 20.30
N ASP A 1097 23.22 -7.61 21.40
CA ASP A 1097 21.93 -6.98 21.70
C ASP A 1097 21.63 -5.87 20.67
N VAL A 1098 20.55 -6.05 19.89
CA VAL A 1098 20.09 -5.04 18.91
C VAL A 1098 19.35 -3.91 19.63
N MET A 1099 20.12 -3.09 20.36
CA MET A 1099 19.65 -1.84 20.96
C MET A 1099 19.32 -0.83 19.86
N MET A 1100 18.04 -0.45 19.76
CA MET A 1100 17.55 0.51 18.79
C MET A 1100 18.13 1.91 19.05
N SER A 1101 19.03 2.37 18.17
CA SER A 1101 19.53 3.76 18.16
C SER A 1101 18.85 4.54 17.03
N SER A 1102 17.98 5.46 17.40
CA SER A 1102 17.06 6.18 16.50
C SER A 1102 17.62 7.52 15.98
N GLU A 1103 18.89 7.55 15.54
CA GLU A 1103 19.47 8.71 14.84
C GLU A 1103 20.20 8.27 13.56
N GLY A 1104 19.97 8.99 12.46
CA GLY A 1104 20.66 8.77 11.17
C GLY A 1104 19.80 8.26 10.01
N ARG A 1105 18.67 8.92 9.70
CA ARG A 1105 17.79 8.52 8.58
C ARG A 1105 17.10 9.71 7.89
N MET A 1106 17.85 10.56 7.18
CA MET A 1106 17.31 11.81 6.61
C MET A 1106 17.69 12.15 5.15
N GLU A 1107 18.39 11.28 4.40
CA GLU A 1107 18.82 11.61 3.02
C GLU A 1107 18.14 10.78 1.90
N ASP A 1108 17.90 9.47 2.07
CA ASP A 1108 17.37 8.59 1.02
C ASP A 1108 15.84 8.30 1.12
N LEU A 1109 15.01 9.33 0.99
CA LEU A 1109 13.54 9.20 0.84
C LEU A 1109 12.97 10.15 -0.23
N ASN A 1110 13.56 10.13 -1.42
CA ASN A 1110 13.15 10.99 -2.55
C ASN A 1110 12.67 10.21 -3.80
N GLU A 1111 12.43 8.90 -3.68
CA GLU A 1111 11.84 8.07 -4.75
C GLU A 1111 10.58 7.32 -4.29
N GLY A 1112 9.48 7.53 -5.00
CA GLY A 1112 8.60 6.44 -5.43
C GLY A 1112 7.72 5.71 -4.41
N MET A 1113 7.64 6.13 -3.14
CA MET A 1113 6.57 5.65 -2.26
C MET A 1113 5.27 6.41 -2.56
N ASP A 1114 4.55 5.95 -3.59
CA ASP A 1114 3.10 6.08 -3.64
C ASP A 1114 2.54 5.25 -2.47
N PHE A 1115 2.52 5.83 -1.28
CA PHE A 1115 1.53 5.44 -0.28
C PHE A 1115 0.16 5.66 -0.92
N ASP A 1116 -0.56 4.57 -1.18
CA ASP A 1116 -2.00 4.64 -1.37
C ASP A 1116 -2.53 5.47 -0.20
N THR A 1117 -3.11 6.65 -0.52
CA THR A 1117 -3.78 7.44 0.49
C THR A 1117 -4.84 6.55 1.11
N MET A 1118 -4.70 6.25 2.40
CA MET A 1118 -5.88 6.01 3.22
C MET A 1118 -6.85 7.13 2.86
N ASP A 1119 -8.07 6.78 2.45
CA ASP A 1119 -9.12 7.77 2.14
C ASP A 1119 -9.47 8.50 3.44
N ILE A 1120 -8.65 9.49 3.80
CA ILE A 1120 -8.92 10.44 4.86
C ILE A 1120 -10.13 11.21 4.37
N ASP A 1121 -11.28 10.81 4.90
CA ASP A 1121 -12.58 11.35 4.62
C ASP A 1121 -12.67 12.82 5.13
N LEU A 1122 -11.95 13.72 4.48
CA LEU A 1122 -12.14 15.18 4.56
C LEU A 1122 -13.59 15.58 4.19
N VAL A 1123 -14.34 14.65 3.61
CA VAL A 1123 -15.76 14.70 3.27
C VAL A 1123 -16.69 14.37 4.46
N ARG A 1124 -16.21 13.70 5.53
CA ARG A 1124 -16.98 13.52 6.77
C ARG A 1124 -17.07 14.86 7.53
N PRO A 1125 -18.28 15.36 7.85
CA PRO A 1125 -18.47 16.39 8.88
C PRO A 1125 -18.17 15.79 10.25
N LEU A 1126 -17.91 16.61 11.27
CA LEU A 1126 -17.44 16.08 12.56
C LEU A 1126 -18.57 15.52 13.43
N THR A 1127 -19.81 15.94 13.22
CA THR A 1127 -20.99 15.47 13.96
C THR A 1127 -22.11 14.86 13.11
N PHE A 1128 -22.19 15.18 11.81
CA PHE A 1128 -23.27 14.69 10.94
C PHE A 1128 -23.02 13.25 10.48
N TYR A 1129 -23.72 12.28 11.07
CA TYR A 1129 -23.75 10.91 10.54
C TYR A 1129 -25.14 10.49 10.01
N TYR A 1130 -26.25 10.97 10.60
CA TYR A 1130 -27.58 10.39 10.33
C TYR A 1130 -28.59 11.24 9.55
N ILE A 1131 -28.61 12.57 9.71
CA ILE A 1131 -29.61 13.47 9.09
C ILE A 1131 -29.68 13.33 7.54
N TRP A 1132 -28.61 12.88 6.87
CA TRP A 1132 -28.51 12.75 5.40
C TRP A 1132 -28.28 11.31 4.88
N LYS A 1133 -28.61 10.28 5.68
CA LYS A 1133 -28.33 8.86 5.35
C LYS A 1133 -29.58 7.96 5.30
N SER A 1134 -30.58 8.35 4.50
CA SER A 1134 -31.64 7.48 3.99
C SER A 1134 -32.10 7.94 2.59
N HIS A 1135 -32.83 7.07 1.88
CA HIS A 1135 -33.26 7.19 0.48
C HIS A 1135 -32.14 7.32 -0.56
N THR A 1136 -32.00 6.27 -1.37
CA THR A 1136 -31.02 6.20 -2.46
C THR A 1136 -31.22 7.34 -3.47
N GLU A 1137 -30.12 7.99 -3.85
CA GLU A 1137 -30.09 9.03 -4.90
C GLU A 1137 -31.00 10.27 -4.71
N ARG A 1138 -31.03 10.85 -3.50
CA ARG A 1138 -31.21 12.32 -3.38
C ARG A 1138 -30.05 13.05 -2.71
N ALA A 1139 -29.51 12.60 -1.58
CA ALA A 1139 -28.40 13.27 -0.88
C ALA A 1139 -27.11 13.53 -1.71
N VAL A 1140 -27.01 12.94 -2.92
CA VAL A 1140 -26.02 13.27 -3.96
C VAL A 1140 -26.15 14.74 -4.47
N TRP A 1141 -27.23 15.46 -4.10
CA TRP A 1141 -27.34 16.93 -4.11
C TRP A 1141 -26.25 17.58 -3.20
N LEU A 1142 -25.06 17.99 -3.63
CA LEU A 1142 -24.55 18.19 -5.00
C LEU A 1142 -23.02 17.96 -5.08
N VAL A 1143 -22.56 16.72 -5.15
CA VAL A 1143 -21.20 16.42 -5.68
C VAL A 1143 -21.06 16.92 -7.14
N ALA A 1144 -22.20 16.99 -7.84
CA ALA A 1144 -22.27 17.11 -9.30
C ALA A 1144 -22.42 18.53 -9.88
N LEU A 1145 -22.62 19.61 -9.11
CA LEU A 1145 -22.90 20.94 -9.71
C LEU A 1145 -21.64 21.80 -9.94
N SER A 1146 -20.79 21.99 -8.93
CA SER A 1146 -19.63 22.89 -9.03
C SER A 1146 -18.39 22.19 -9.61
N CYS A 1147 -17.94 21.09 -9.00
CA CYS A 1147 -16.75 20.36 -9.44
C CYS A 1147 -16.87 19.82 -10.87
N TRP A 1148 -18.09 19.42 -11.29
CA TRP A 1148 -18.29 18.84 -12.61
C TRP A 1148 -18.35 19.87 -13.75
N ARG A 1149 -19.00 21.03 -13.54
CA ARG A 1149 -19.11 22.07 -14.60
C ARG A 1149 -17.83 22.87 -14.82
N VAL A 1150 -16.92 22.97 -13.84
CA VAL A 1150 -15.66 23.72 -14.00
C VAL A 1150 -14.51 22.84 -14.49
N MET A 1151 -14.53 21.53 -14.23
CA MET A 1151 -13.61 20.58 -14.87
C MET A 1151 -14.01 20.21 -16.31
N SER A 1152 -15.07 20.82 -16.87
CA SER A 1152 -15.54 20.57 -18.24
C SER A 1152 -16.03 21.84 -18.98
N GLY A 1153 -15.40 23.01 -18.74
CA GLY A 1153 -15.75 24.30 -19.35
C GLY A 1153 -14.56 25.18 -19.76
#